data_AF-A0A8X7S420-F1
#
_entry.id   AF-A0A8X7S420-F1
#
_cell.length_a   1.000
_cell.length_b   1.000
_cell.length_c   1.000
_cell.angle_alpha   90.00
_cell.angle_beta   90.00
_cell.angle_gamma   90.00
#
_symmetry.space_group_name_H-M   'P 1'
#
loop_
_entity.id
_entity.type
_entity.pdbx_description
1 polymer ?
#
loop_
_entity_poly.entity_id
_entity_poly.type
_entity_poly.pdbx_seq_one_letter_code
_entity_poly.pdbx_strand_id
1 'polypeptide(L)'
;MATEQEFTRASRVSRASSSIGYYSNEDYTTEEEEDEEEEMEELEEEEEEEEEETHVGVTCGIRRRNGSSSNYNKWMMLGRILDPRSKLVQEWNKVFLLVCATGLFVDPLFLYTISVNNTCMCLLVDGWLALTITAVRSMTDVLHLWNIWLQFKIARRWPYPGGDSDGDTNKGDETRLRTSRRVAPPYVKKKGTFFFDLFVILPLPQVVLWVVIPSLLKRGSVTLVVSVFLITFLFQYLPKIYHSIRHLRQNATLSGYIFGTVWWGIALNMIAYFVAAHAAGACWYLLGVQRSAKCLKEQCQSTMGCDLRMLSCKEPVYYGTTEMVLDRTRLAWAQNNQARSICLDINTNYTYGAYKWTIQLVSNESRLEKILFPIFWGLMTLSTFGNLESTTEWSEVVFNIIVLTSGLLLVTMLIGNIKVFLHATTSKKQAMHLKMRNIEWWMKKRQLPLGYQQRVRNYERQRWAAMRGVDECEMVQNLPEGLRRDIKYHLCLDLVRQVPLFQHMDDLVLENICDRVKSLIFTKGETIQKEGDAVQRMLFVVRGHLQSSQFLRDGVKSCCMLGPGNFSGDELLSWCLRRPFVERLPPSSSTLVTLETTEAFGLDAEDVKYVTQHFRYTFVNEKVKRSARYYSPGWRTWAAVAVQLAWRRYKHRLTLTSLSFIRPRRPLSRCASLGEDKLRLYTAILTSPKPNPDDFDDY
;
A
#
# COMPACT_ATOMS: atom_id res chain seq x y z
N MET A 1 -15.36 42.77 25.25
CA MET A 1 -16.03 44.08 25.07
C MET A 1 -15.09 45.00 24.30
N ALA A 2 -15.25 45.03 22.98
CA ALA A 2 -14.91 46.12 22.07
C ALA A 2 -15.54 45.72 20.72
N THR A 3 -16.29 46.67 20.16
CA THR A 3 -17.49 46.49 19.35
C THR A 3 -17.24 46.65 17.86
N GLU A 4 -18.08 45.98 17.06
CA GLU A 4 -18.37 46.24 15.65
C GLU A 4 -18.71 47.72 15.38
N GLN A 5 -18.36 48.22 14.19
CA GLN A 5 -19.20 49.23 13.53
C GLN A 5 -19.01 49.27 12.00
N GLU A 6 -20.13 48.97 11.34
CA GLU A 6 -20.69 49.39 10.05
C GLU A 6 -19.92 50.34 9.12
N PHE A 7 -20.00 50.04 7.82
CA PHE A 7 -20.09 51.10 6.81
C PHE A 7 -21.09 50.71 5.70
N THR A 8 -22.25 51.35 5.69
CA THR A 8 -23.18 51.41 4.54
C THR A 8 -23.49 52.88 4.23
N ARG A 9 -23.21 53.35 3.00
CA ARG A 9 -24.15 54.17 2.20
C ARG A 9 -23.64 54.59 0.82
N ALA A 10 -24.56 54.47 -0.14
CA ALA A 10 -24.83 55.31 -1.31
C ALA A 10 -23.84 55.24 -2.50
N SER A 11 -24.29 55.09 -3.75
CA SER A 11 -25.37 55.84 -4.39
C SER A 11 -25.87 55.17 -5.68
N ARG A 12 -27.17 55.37 -5.95
CA ARG A 12 -27.88 55.05 -7.20
C ARG A 12 -27.52 56.03 -8.31
N VAL A 13 -27.28 55.53 -9.53
CA VAL A 13 -27.67 56.21 -10.77
C VAL A 13 -28.22 55.17 -11.74
N SER A 14 -29.49 55.36 -12.10
CA SER A 14 -30.24 54.66 -13.12
C SER A 14 -29.95 55.20 -14.52
N ARG A 15 -29.69 54.33 -15.50
CA ARG A 15 -30.15 54.53 -16.88
C ARG A 15 -30.28 53.19 -17.59
N ALA A 16 -31.52 52.89 -17.98
CA ALA A 16 -31.89 51.76 -18.80
C ALA A 16 -31.40 51.96 -20.25
N SER A 17 -30.87 50.91 -20.85
CA SER A 17 -30.91 50.67 -22.29
C SER A 17 -30.92 49.16 -22.52
N SER A 18 -31.90 48.73 -23.31
CA SER A 18 -32.22 47.38 -23.72
C SER A 18 -31.10 46.70 -24.53
N SER A 19 -30.72 45.48 -24.16
CA SER A 19 -30.20 44.49 -25.10
C SER A 19 -30.25 43.09 -24.49
N ILE A 20 -31.11 42.26 -25.11
CA ILE A 20 -31.11 40.80 -25.27
C ILE A 20 -30.11 40.03 -24.39
N GLY A 21 -30.64 39.25 -23.45
CA GLY A 21 -29.86 38.34 -22.61
C GLY A 21 -29.29 37.16 -23.40
N TYR A 22 -27.98 37.00 -23.34
CA TYR A 22 -27.31 35.72 -23.43
C TYR A 22 -27.05 35.25 -22.01
N TYR A 23 -27.73 34.21 -21.57
CA TYR A 23 -27.35 33.46 -20.35
C TYR A 23 -26.08 32.68 -20.69
N SER A 24 -25.03 32.91 -19.89
CA SER A 24 -23.77 32.15 -19.94
C SER A 24 -23.98 30.76 -19.33
N ASN A 25 -23.56 29.72 -20.06
CA ASN A 25 -23.51 28.30 -19.65
C ASN A 25 -22.32 28.00 -18.71
N GLU A 26 -21.91 28.93 -17.84
CA GLU A 26 -20.70 28.74 -17.02
C GLU A 26 -20.93 28.00 -15.69
N ASP A 27 -22.17 27.85 -15.20
CA ASP A 27 -22.44 27.17 -13.92
C ASP A 27 -22.76 25.67 -14.04
N TYR A 28 -23.25 25.18 -15.20
CA TYR A 28 -23.63 23.77 -15.36
C TYR A 28 -22.46 22.80 -15.58
N THR A 29 -21.25 23.31 -15.86
CA THR A 29 -20.08 22.44 -16.15
C THR A 29 -19.26 22.10 -14.91
N THR A 30 -19.40 22.87 -13.82
CA THR A 30 -18.70 22.59 -12.56
C THR A 30 -19.41 21.54 -11.72
N GLU A 31 -20.75 21.51 -11.71
CA GLU A 31 -21.51 20.48 -10.99
C GLU A 31 -21.37 19.10 -11.67
N GLU A 32 -21.41 19.03 -13.01
CA GLU A 32 -21.12 17.77 -13.74
C GLU A 32 -19.65 17.31 -13.59
N GLU A 33 -18.70 18.23 -13.38
CA GLU A 33 -17.28 17.87 -13.13
C GLU A 33 -17.05 17.38 -11.68
N GLU A 34 -17.77 17.91 -10.69
CA GLU A 34 -17.74 17.44 -9.30
C GLU A 34 -18.44 16.08 -9.14
N ASP A 35 -19.61 15.89 -9.77
CA ASP A 35 -20.35 14.61 -9.75
C ASP A 35 -19.57 13.48 -10.47
N GLU A 36 -18.85 13.79 -11.56
CA GLU A 36 -17.96 12.83 -12.25
C GLU A 36 -16.67 12.51 -11.47
N GLU A 37 -16.18 13.44 -10.65
CA GLU A 37 -15.05 13.19 -9.74
C GLU A 37 -15.48 12.30 -8.56
N GLU A 38 -16.68 12.51 -8.01
CA GLU A 38 -17.26 11.65 -6.96
C GLU A 38 -17.54 10.22 -7.47
N GLU A 39 -18.11 10.05 -8.67
CA GLU A 39 -18.29 8.72 -9.28
C GLU A 39 -16.95 8.00 -9.53
N MET A 40 -15.87 8.73 -9.82
CA MET A 40 -14.54 8.14 -9.95
C MET A 40 -13.93 7.74 -8.60
N GLU A 41 -14.20 8.46 -7.52
CA GLU A 41 -13.75 8.05 -6.19
C GLU A 41 -14.51 6.80 -5.72
N GLU A 42 -15.82 6.69 -5.98
CA GLU A 42 -16.60 5.50 -5.64
C GLU A 42 -16.17 4.25 -6.44
N LEU A 43 -15.91 4.38 -7.74
CA LEU A 43 -15.44 3.26 -8.58
C LEU A 43 -14.00 2.82 -8.24
N GLU A 44 -13.12 3.74 -7.82
CA GLU A 44 -11.76 3.41 -7.37
C GLU A 44 -11.77 2.75 -5.96
N GLU A 45 -12.68 3.14 -5.06
CA GLU A 45 -12.86 2.47 -3.76
C GLU A 45 -13.37 1.03 -3.93
N GLU A 46 -14.32 0.79 -4.85
CA GLU A 46 -14.80 -0.57 -5.17
C GLU A 46 -13.70 -1.45 -5.80
N GLU A 47 -12.83 -0.90 -6.65
CA GLU A 47 -11.70 -1.66 -7.23
C GLU A 47 -10.57 -1.91 -6.21
N GLU A 48 -10.25 -0.97 -5.31
CA GLU A 48 -9.27 -1.20 -4.23
C GLU A 48 -9.74 -2.28 -3.23
N GLU A 49 -11.05 -2.37 -2.96
CA GLU A 49 -11.65 -3.46 -2.17
C GLU A 49 -11.56 -4.81 -2.90
N GLU A 50 -11.80 -4.86 -4.22
CA GLU A 50 -11.60 -6.08 -5.03
C GLU A 50 -10.12 -6.51 -5.12
N GLU A 51 -9.16 -5.58 -5.04
CA GLU A 51 -7.73 -5.90 -5.01
C GLU A 51 -7.25 -6.47 -3.67
N GLU A 52 -7.83 -6.02 -2.54
CA GLU A 52 -7.58 -6.66 -1.25
C GLU A 52 -8.15 -8.10 -1.21
N GLU A 53 -9.26 -8.38 -1.90
CA GLU A 53 -9.81 -9.74 -2.01
C GLU A 53 -9.05 -10.63 -3.01
N THR A 54 -8.58 -10.10 -4.14
CA THR A 54 -7.90 -10.87 -5.20
C THR A 54 -6.42 -11.18 -4.89
N HIS A 55 -5.81 -10.51 -3.91
CA HIS A 55 -4.52 -10.93 -3.36
C HIS A 55 -4.55 -12.30 -2.64
N VAL A 56 -5.74 -12.91 -2.51
CA VAL A 56 -5.96 -14.29 -2.08
C VAL A 56 -6.51 -15.16 -3.22
N GLY A 57 -5.78 -15.29 -4.33
CA GLY A 57 -5.83 -16.55 -5.08
C GLY A 57 -5.73 -16.47 -6.59
N VAL A 58 -4.49 -16.49 -7.11
CA VAL A 58 -4.21 -17.08 -8.43
C VAL A 58 -2.94 -17.92 -8.35
N THR A 59 -3.09 -19.24 -8.15
CA THR A 59 -2.10 -20.22 -8.61
C THR A 59 -2.83 -21.33 -9.35
N CYS A 60 -2.53 -21.47 -10.63
CA CYS A 60 -3.13 -22.45 -11.52
C CYS A 60 -2.34 -23.76 -11.50
N GLY A 61 -3.02 -24.87 -11.19
CA GLY A 61 -2.95 -26.11 -11.98
C GLY A 61 -1.87 -27.18 -11.71
N ILE A 62 -2.34 -28.28 -11.09
CA ILE A 62 -2.04 -29.71 -11.39
C ILE A 62 -1.12 -30.46 -10.39
N ARG A 63 -1.73 -31.14 -9.41
CA ARG A 63 -1.91 -32.62 -9.41
C ARG A 63 -2.81 -33.06 -8.24
N ARG A 64 -3.97 -33.64 -8.56
CA ARG A 64 -4.86 -34.31 -7.61
C ARG A 64 -4.14 -35.46 -6.92
N ARG A 65 -4.15 -35.46 -5.58
CA ARG A 65 -4.11 -36.70 -4.80
C ARG A 65 -5.06 -36.56 -3.61
N ASN A 66 -6.15 -37.33 -3.67
CA ASN A 66 -7.14 -37.46 -2.62
C ASN A 66 -6.49 -37.87 -1.30
N GLY A 67 -6.85 -37.17 -0.23
CA GLY A 67 -6.48 -37.49 1.14
C GLY A 67 -7.38 -36.71 2.10
N SER A 68 -8.56 -37.26 2.36
CA SER A 68 -9.42 -36.87 3.47
C SER A 68 -8.61 -36.91 4.78
N SER A 69 -8.60 -35.82 5.56
CA SER A 69 -8.50 -35.90 7.01
C SER A 69 -8.66 -34.52 7.69
N SER A 70 -9.83 -34.35 8.30
CA SER A 70 -10.02 -33.94 9.70
C SER A 70 -9.49 -32.59 10.21
N ASN A 71 -10.45 -31.80 10.67
CA ASN A 71 -10.42 -30.52 11.37
C ASN A 71 -9.80 -30.53 12.79
N TYR A 72 -8.72 -31.29 13.01
CA TYR A 72 -8.01 -31.33 14.29
C TYR A 72 -6.52 -31.10 14.05
N ASN A 73 -6.01 -29.90 14.38
CA ASN A 73 -4.65 -29.66 14.92
C ASN A 73 -4.32 -28.15 14.99
N LYS A 74 -4.98 -27.40 15.88
CA LYS A 74 -4.53 -26.05 16.30
C LYS A 74 -3.60 -26.10 17.54
N TRP A 75 -3.32 -27.29 18.08
CA TRP A 75 -2.58 -27.47 19.34
C TRP A 75 -1.60 -28.65 19.28
N MET A 76 -0.74 -28.70 18.26
CA MET A 76 0.33 -29.71 18.17
C MET A 76 1.72 -29.06 18.02
N MET A 77 2.11 -28.29 19.04
CA MET A 77 3.35 -27.50 19.11
C MET A 77 4.52 -28.20 19.85
N LEU A 78 4.47 -29.52 20.08
CA LEU A 78 5.56 -30.18 20.83
C LEU A 78 6.62 -30.92 19.99
N GLY A 79 6.34 -31.31 18.74
CA GLY A 79 7.17 -32.31 18.04
C GLY A 79 7.86 -31.93 16.72
N ARG A 80 7.48 -30.83 16.03
CA ARG A 80 8.01 -30.53 14.70
C ARG A 80 8.90 -29.28 14.67
N ILE A 81 9.85 -29.35 13.74
CA ILE A 81 10.94 -28.41 13.46
C ILE A 81 10.33 -27.12 12.88
N LEU A 82 10.70 -25.95 13.40
CA LEU A 82 10.22 -24.66 12.87
C LEU A 82 11.29 -24.01 11.99
N ASP A 83 10.92 -23.69 10.76
CA ASP A 83 11.72 -22.92 9.81
C ASP A 83 11.54 -21.42 10.11
N PRO A 84 12.61 -20.61 10.27
CA PRO A 84 12.51 -19.15 10.45
C PRO A 84 11.79 -18.44 9.30
N ARG A 85 11.74 -19.03 8.10
CA ARG A 85 11.01 -18.48 6.94
C ARG A 85 9.56 -18.97 6.87
N SER A 86 9.11 -19.79 7.82
CA SER A 86 7.72 -20.24 7.85
C SER A 86 6.77 -19.06 8.14
N LYS A 87 5.63 -19.03 7.46
CA LYS A 87 4.57 -18.02 7.66
C LYS A 87 4.16 -17.92 9.14
N LEU A 88 4.09 -19.06 9.84
CA LEU A 88 3.77 -19.12 11.27
C LEU A 88 4.77 -18.36 12.16
N VAL A 89 6.06 -18.42 11.87
CA VAL A 89 7.08 -17.68 12.65
C VAL A 89 7.01 -16.19 12.37
N GLN A 90 6.74 -15.81 11.11
CA GLN A 90 6.56 -14.41 10.74
C GLN A 90 5.31 -13.81 11.40
N GLU A 91 4.19 -14.52 11.39
CA GLU A 91 2.96 -14.11 12.09
C GLU A 91 3.16 -14.06 13.61
N TRP A 92 3.89 -15.02 14.19
CA TRP A 92 4.21 -14.98 15.61
C TRP A 92 5.07 -13.76 15.99
N ASN A 93 6.08 -13.42 15.18
CA ASN A 93 6.90 -12.23 15.41
C ASN A 93 6.07 -10.93 15.36
N LYS A 94 5.06 -10.86 14.49
CA LYS A 94 4.08 -9.76 14.43
C LYS A 94 3.24 -9.68 15.70
N VAL A 95 2.66 -10.81 16.14
CA VAL A 95 1.88 -10.89 17.39
C VAL A 95 2.74 -10.53 18.61
N PHE A 96 3.99 -10.98 18.64
CA PHE A 96 4.90 -10.72 19.73
C PHE A 96 5.25 -9.24 19.91
N LEU A 97 5.26 -8.44 18.83
CA LEU A 97 5.37 -6.97 18.93
C LEU A 97 4.20 -6.37 19.72
N LEU A 98 2.97 -6.83 19.47
CA LEU A 98 1.79 -6.38 20.21
C LEU A 98 1.88 -6.82 21.68
N VAL A 99 2.35 -8.04 21.95
CA VAL A 99 2.61 -8.52 23.33
C VAL A 99 3.63 -7.62 24.06
N CYS A 100 4.68 -7.16 23.37
CA CYS A 100 5.65 -6.22 23.91
C CYS A 100 5.00 -4.86 24.23
N ALA A 101 4.16 -4.34 23.33
CA ALA A 101 3.42 -3.10 23.55
C ALA A 101 2.44 -3.22 24.73
N THR A 102 1.70 -4.33 24.85
CA THR A 102 0.84 -4.60 26.01
C THR A 102 1.65 -4.67 27.30
N GLY A 103 2.83 -5.31 27.29
CA GLY A 103 3.72 -5.33 28.45
C GLY A 103 4.16 -3.93 28.89
N LEU A 104 4.50 -3.06 27.95
CA LEU A 104 4.84 -1.65 28.23
C LEU A 104 3.63 -0.85 28.75
N PHE A 105 2.41 -1.17 28.32
CA PHE A 105 1.21 -0.53 28.85
C PHE A 105 0.86 -1.00 30.27
N VAL A 106 1.12 -2.26 30.62
CA VAL A 106 0.77 -2.83 31.93
C VAL A 106 1.72 -2.36 33.04
N ASP A 107 3.00 -2.14 32.74
CA ASP A 107 4.01 -1.79 33.74
C ASP A 107 3.70 -0.49 34.52
N PRO A 108 3.29 0.63 33.90
CA PRO A 108 2.95 1.84 34.65
C PRO A 108 1.74 1.69 35.56
N LEU A 109 0.83 0.73 35.29
CA LEU A 109 -0.34 0.49 36.15
C LEU A 109 0.04 0.15 37.59
N PHE A 110 1.21 -0.48 37.79
CA PHE A 110 1.74 -0.78 39.12
C PHE A 110 1.82 0.47 40.00
N LEU A 111 2.10 1.65 39.44
CA LEU A 111 2.26 2.89 40.20
C LEU A 111 0.93 3.40 40.78
N TYR A 112 -0.22 3.03 40.19
CA TYR A 112 -1.55 3.40 40.69
C TYR A 112 -2.02 2.54 41.88
N THR A 113 -1.28 1.48 42.24
CA THR A 113 -1.64 0.61 43.36
C THR A 113 -1.49 1.29 44.71
N ILE A 114 -0.59 2.28 44.82
CA ILE A 114 -0.39 3.05 46.05
C ILE A 114 -1.41 4.18 46.08
N SER A 115 -2.15 4.28 47.19
CA SER A 115 -3.12 5.35 47.39
C SER A 115 -3.16 5.78 48.85
N VAL A 116 -3.83 6.91 49.13
CA VAL A 116 -4.04 7.40 50.49
C VAL A 116 -5.50 7.17 50.86
N ASN A 117 -5.73 6.53 52.00
CA ASN A 117 -7.09 6.41 52.52
C ASN A 117 -7.58 7.75 53.04
N ASN A 118 -8.70 8.26 52.52
CA ASN A 118 -9.29 9.53 52.95
C ASN A 118 -9.73 9.51 54.42
N THR A 119 -10.27 8.38 54.88
CA THR A 119 -10.81 8.24 56.25
C THR A 119 -9.70 8.18 57.30
N CYS A 120 -8.69 7.34 57.08
CA CYS A 120 -7.61 7.10 58.04
C CYS A 120 -6.35 7.95 57.83
N MET A 121 -6.30 8.77 56.77
CA MET A 121 -5.14 9.59 56.38
C MET A 121 -3.82 8.81 56.40
N CYS A 122 -3.84 7.61 55.82
CA CYS A 122 -2.71 6.69 55.79
C CYS A 122 -2.50 6.12 54.38
N LEU A 123 -1.25 5.80 54.03
CA LEU A 123 -0.95 5.11 52.78
C LEU A 123 -1.29 3.63 52.85
N LEU A 124 -1.85 3.14 51.76
CA LEU A 124 -2.14 1.74 51.52
C LEU A 124 -1.80 1.34 50.08
N VAL A 125 -1.70 0.03 49.89
CA VAL A 125 -1.69 -0.61 48.58
C VAL A 125 -3.07 -1.22 48.33
N ASP A 126 -3.73 -0.85 47.23
CA ASP A 126 -4.99 -1.47 46.80
C ASP A 126 -4.71 -2.92 46.37
N GLY A 127 -5.10 -3.87 47.21
CA GLY A 127 -4.81 -5.29 47.04
C GLY A 127 -5.51 -5.90 45.83
N TRP A 128 -6.74 -5.45 45.51
CA TRP A 128 -7.45 -5.95 44.33
C TRP A 128 -6.81 -5.44 43.05
N LEU A 129 -6.45 -4.15 42.99
CA LEU A 129 -5.75 -3.58 41.84
C LEU A 129 -4.35 -4.20 41.68
N ALA A 130 -3.61 -4.39 42.77
CA ALA A 130 -2.33 -5.09 42.78
C ALA A 130 -2.44 -6.53 42.25
N LEU A 131 -3.46 -7.27 42.68
CA LEU A 131 -3.70 -8.65 42.23
C LEU A 131 -4.01 -8.71 40.73
N THR A 132 -4.89 -7.83 40.22
CA THR A 132 -5.24 -7.83 38.80
C THR A 132 -4.04 -7.48 37.93
N ILE A 133 -3.29 -6.43 38.27
CA ILE A 133 -2.10 -6.01 37.50
C ILE A 133 -1.04 -7.10 37.53
N THR A 134 -0.80 -7.74 38.68
CA THR A 134 0.17 -8.85 38.75
C THR A 134 -0.26 -10.07 37.93
N ALA A 135 -1.56 -10.39 37.88
CA ALA A 135 -2.07 -11.45 37.02
C ALA A 135 -1.86 -11.14 35.53
N VAL A 136 -2.26 -9.95 35.07
CA VAL A 136 -2.07 -9.53 33.67
C VAL A 136 -0.58 -9.49 33.30
N ARG A 137 0.26 -8.97 34.20
CA ARG A 137 1.71 -8.95 34.01
C ARG A 137 2.28 -10.36 33.89
N SER A 138 1.88 -11.29 34.75
CA SER A 138 2.32 -12.69 34.68
C SER A 138 1.96 -13.37 33.36
N MET A 139 0.77 -13.07 32.80
CA MET A 139 0.36 -13.56 31.49
C MET A 139 1.30 -13.07 30.38
N THR A 140 1.68 -11.79 30.39
CA THR A 140 2.64 -11.25 29.42
C THR A 140 4.04 -11.88 29.57
N ASP A 141 4.49 -12.16 30.80
CA ASP A 141 5.76 -12.86 31.06
C ASP A 141 5.77 -14.28 30.48
N VAL A 142 4.65 -15.02 30.59
CA VAL A 142 4.52 -16.36 29.99
C VAL A 142 4.68 -16.31 28.48
N LEU A 143 4.10 -15.31 27.81
CA LEU A 143 4.25 -15.14 26.36
C LEU A 143 5.68 -14.78 25.96
N HIS A 144 6.41 -14.03 26.79
CA HIS A 144 7.83 -13.75 26.58
C HIS A 144 8.69 -15.01 26.75
N LEU A 145 8.42 -15.82 27.77
CA LEU A 145 9.10 -17.11 27.96
C LEU A 145 8.82 -18.06 26.79
N TRP A 146 7.60 -18.08 26.29
CA TRP A 146 7.23 -18.84 25.10
C TRP A 146 8.03 -18.38 23.86
N ASN A 147 8.19 -17.06 23.68
CA ASN A 147 8.99 -16.51 22.60
C ASN A 147 10.48 -16.90 22.71
N ILE A 148 11.08 -16.80 23.90
CA ILE A 148 12.47 -17.25 24.13
C ILE A 148 12.61 -18.74 23.82
N TRP A 149 11.64 -19.56 24.21
CA TRP A 149 11.63 -20.98 23.89
C TRP A 149 11.55 -21.26 22.39
N LEU A 150 10.73 -20.51 21.65
CA LEU A 150 10.68 -20.59 20.18
C LEU A 150 12.01 -20.20 19.55
N GLN A 151 12.63 -19.10 19.99
CA GLN A 151 13.95 -18.65 19.51
C GLN A 151 15.04 -19.70 19.79
N PHE A 152 14.99 -20.35 20.95
CA PHE A 152 15.90 -21.45 21.29
C PHE A 152 15.72 -22.66 20.35
N LYS A 153 14.47 -23.00 19.99
CA LYS A 153 14.18 -24.06 19.02
C LYS A 153 14.71 -23.74 17.62
N ILE A 154 14.59 -22.49 17.17
CA ILE A 154 15.11 -22.01 15.89
C ILE A 154 16.65 -22.06 15.88
N ALA A 155 17.29 -21.50 16.91
CA ALA A 155 18.75 -21.36 16.98
C ALA A 155 19.51 -22.68 17.12
N ARG A 156 18.91 -23.72 17.74
CA ARG A 156 19.55 -25.02 17.95
C ARG A 156 19.87 -25.77 16.64
N ARG A 157 19.36 -25.30 15.50
CA ARG A 157 19.54 -25.97 14.20
C ARG A 157 20.31 -25.17 13.15
N TRP A 158 20.56 -23.86 13.35
CA TRP A 158 21.32 -23.04 12.39
C TRP A 158 22.67 -22.58 12.96
N PRO A 159 23.71 -23.45 13.00
CA PRO A 159 25.05 -23.01 13.31
C PRO A 159 25.71 -22.41 12.04
N TYR A 160 25.82 -21.08 12.00
CA TYR A 160 26.58 -20.22 11.06
C TYR A 160 25.89 -19.75 9.75
N PRO A 161 26.00 -18.44 9.44
CA PRO A 161 26.01 -17.90 8.08
C PRO A 161 27.47 -17.71 7.63
N GLY A 162 27.91 -18.41 6.61
CA GLY A 162 29.26 -18.25 6.07
C GLY A 162 29.51 -19.23 4.93
N GLY A 163 29.34 -18.75 3.71
CA GLY A 163 29.60 -19.50 2.48
C GLY A 163 28.54 -19.26 1.42
N ASP A 164 28.49 -18.05 0.88
CA ASP A 164 28.19 -17.91 -0.55
C ASP A 164 29.29 -18.68 -1.28
N SER A 165 28.90 -19.74 -1.98
CA SER A 165 29.67 -20.29 -3.10
C SER A 165 28.68 -21.04 -3.96
N ASP A 166 28.14 -20.28 -4.90
CA ASP A 166 27.88 -20.74 -6.26
C ASP A 166 29.03 -21.67 -6.71
N GLY A 167 28.71 -22.85 -7.23
CA GLY A 167 29.72 -23.86 -7.52
C GLY A 167 29.18 -25.27 -7.62
N ASP A 168 28.57 -25.55 -8.75
CA ASP A 168 28.38 -26.88 -9.32
C ASP A 168 29.63 -27.77 -9.09
N THR A 169 29.47 -28.94 -8.46
CA THR A 169 30.11 -30.20 -8.88
C THR A 169 29.75 -31.39 -7.98
N ASN A 170 29.30 -32.44 -8.63
CA ASN A 170 29.30 -33.83 -8.15
C ASN A 170 30.60 -34.23 -7.44
N LYS A 171 30.49 -34.78 -6.23
CA LYS A 171 31.09 -36.07 -5.84
C LYS A 171 30.64 -36.46 -4.43
N GLY A 172 30.19 -37.71 -4.30
CA GLY A 172 29.91 -38.31 -3.00
C GLY A 172 31.19 -38.49 -2.19
N ASP A 173 31.06 -38.41 -0.87
CA ASP A 173 31.59 -39.47 -0.03
C ASP A 173 30.90 -39.48 1.34
N GLU A 174 30.83 -40.69 1.85
CA GLU A 174 30.19 -41.16 3.04
C GLU A 174 31.01 -40.79 4.29
N THR A 175 30.48 -39.97 5.20
CA THR A 175 30.92 -39.95 6.61
C THR A 175 29.91 -39.23 7.51
N ARG A 176 28.76 -39.87 7.74
CA ARG A 176 27.91 -39.56 8.89
C ARG A 176 28.54 -40.15 10.16
N LEU A 177 29.45 -39.42 10.80
CA LEU A 177 29.74 -39.62 12.22
C LEU A 177 29.09 -38.52 13.06
N ARG A 178 27.93 -38.87 13.64
CA ARG A 178 27.22 -38.10 14.67
C ARG A 178 28.09 -38.03 15.93
N THR A 179 28.88 -36.97 16.10
CA THR A 179 29.29 -36.55 17.46
C THR A 179 28.29 -35.55 18.02
N SER A 180 27.41 -36.07 18.87
CA SER A 180 26.57 -35.31 19.79
C SER A 180 27.44 -34.66 20.88
N ARG A 181 28.19 -33.60 20.53
CA ARG A 181 28.68 -32.66 21.52
C ARG A 181 27.63 -31.57 21.68
N ARG A 182 27.14 -31.41 22.91
CA ARG A 182 26.25 -30.33 23.33
C ARG A 182 26.93 -28.98 23.12
N VAL A 183 26.94 -28.50 21.89
CA VAL A 183 27.27 -27.11 21.59
C VAL A 183 26.02 -26.31 21.93
N ALA A 184 26.11 -25.45 22.96
CA ALA A 184 25.04 -24.53 23.29
C ALA A 184 24.62 -23.76 22.01
N PRO A 185 23.32 -23.57 21.76
CA PRO A 185 22.86 -22.94 20.53
C PRO A 185 23.51 -21.55 20.37
N PRO A 186 23.79 -21.10 19.13
CA PRO A 186 24.40 -19.80 18.84
C PRO A 186 23.69 -18.62 19.53
N TYR A 187 22.38 -18.72 19.79
CA TYR A 187 21.60 -17.77 20.59
C TYR A 187 22.14 -17.57 22.03
N VAL A 188 22.66 -18.63 22.66
CA VAL A 188 23.29 -18.58 23.99
C VAL A 188 24.76 -18.12 23.91
N LYS A 189 25.42 -18.31 22.75
CA LYS A 189 26.80 -17.84 22.52
C LYS A 189 26.89 -16.32 22.32
N LYS A 190 25.84 -15.68 21.79
CA LYS A 190 25.66 -14.22 21.85
C LYS A 190 25.28 -13.82 23.29
N LYS A 191 26.21 -14.02 24.24
CA LYS A 191 25.99 -13.94 25.70
C LYS A 191 25.13 -12.73 26.11
N GLY A 192 25.35 -11.55 25.53
CA GLY A 192 24.59 -10.35 25.90
C GLY A 192 23.09 -10.36 25.55
N THR A 193 22.65 -11.09 24.52
CA THR A 193 21.24 -11.05 24.08
C THR A 193 20.34 -11.90 24.96
N PHE A 194 20.74 -13.14 25.26
CA PHE A 194 19.95 -14.03 26.10
C PHE A 194 19.77 -13.51 27.53
N PHE A 195 20.85 -13.00 28.15
CA PHE A 195 20.76 -12.43 29.50
C PHE A 195 19.92 -11.15 29.53
N PHE A 196 19.93 -10.36 28.45
CA PHE A 196 19.08 -9.19 28.33
C PHE A 196 17.60 -9.57 28.20
N ASP A 197 17.28 -10.53 27.33
CA ASP A 197 15.90 -11.03 27.15
C ASP A 197 15.37 -11.66 28.46
N LEU A 198 16.24 -12.33 29.24
CA LEU A 198 15.90 -12.87 30.56
C LEU A 198 15.69 -11.78 31.61
N PHE A 199 16.52 -10.74 31.61
CA PHE A 199 16.41 -9.61 32.55
C PHE A 199 15.07 -8.87 32.40
N VAL A 200 14.63 -8.64 31.16
CA VAL A 200 13.37 -7.97 30.82
C VAL A 200 12.15 -8.67 31.45
N ILE A 201 12.21 -9.99 31.59
CA ILE A 201 11.12 -10.85 32.11
C ILE A 201 11.11 -10.92 33.65
N LEU A 202 12.18 -10.53 34.33
CA LEU A 202 12.27 -10.66 35.80
C LEU A 202 11.10 -9.96 36.50
N PRO A 203 10.38 -10.62 37.42
CA PRO A 203 9.21 -10.06 38.08
C PRO A 203 9.59 -9.10 39.24
N LEU A 204 10.54 -8.20 39.02
CA LEU A 204 11.00 -7.23 40.01
C LEU A 204 9.88 -6.34 40.59
N PRO A 205 8.92 -5.79 39.81
CA PRO A 205 7.90 -4.90 40.32
C PRO A 205 6.88 -5.69 41.16
N GLN A 206 6.63 -6.97 40.81
CA GLN A 206 5.82 -7.86 41.64
C GLN A 206 6.49 -8.14 42.99
N VAL A 207 7.79 -8.45 43.01
CA VAL A 207 8.53 -8.68 44.27
C VAL A 207 8.55 -7.42 45.13
N VAL A 208 8.80 -6.26 44.53
CA VAL A 208 8.81 -4.98 45.25
C VAL A 208 7.42 -4.65 45.80
N LEU A 209 6.37 -4.83 45.00
CA LEU A 209 4.98 -4.55 45.41
C LEU A 209 4.51 -5.43 46.58
N TRP A 210 4.79 -6.75 46.53
CA TRP A 210 4.25 -7.69 47.52
C TRP A 210 5.13 -7.89 48.76
N VAL A 211 6.44 -7.64 48.65
CA VAL A 211 7.40 -7.91 49.74
C VAL A 211 8.01 -6.63 50.29
N VAL A 212 8.61 -5.82 49.43
CA VAL A 212 9.42 -4.66 49.85
C VAL A 212 8.53 -3.53 50.34
N ILE A 213 7.52 -3.13 49.57
CA ILE A 213 6.62 -2.01 49.89
C ILE A 213 5.86 -2.25 51.20
N PRO A 214 5.21 -3.41 51.43
CA PRO A 214 4.55 -3.69 52.71
C PRO A 214 5.49 -3.67 53.90
N SER A 215 6.73 -4.14 53.74
CA SER A 215 7.76 -4.09 54.79
C SER A 215 8.17 -2.65 55.12
N LEU A 216 8.33 -1.80 54.11
CA LEU A 216 8.67 -0.39 54.29
C LEU A 216 7.52 0.42 54.89
N LEU A 217 6.28 0.15 54.51
CA LEU A 217 5.08 0.74 55.10
C LEU A 217 4.95 0.38 56.60
N LYS A 218 5.21 -0.88 56.98
CA LYS A 218 5.24 -1.30 58.40
C LYS A 218 6.29 -0.54 59.23
N ARG A 219 7.38 -0.08 58.60
CA ARG A 219 8.43 0.74 59.24
C ARG A 219 8.10 2.23 59.29
N GLY A 220 6.99 2.69 58.69
CA GLY A 220 6.62 4.11 58.63
C GLY A 220 7.49 4.94 57.66
N SER A 221 8.22 4.30 56.75
CA SER A 221 9.16 4.95 55.82
C SER A 221 8.50 5.33 54.49
N VAL A 222 7.45 6.17 54.56
CA VAL A 222 6.54 6.46 53.44
C VAL A 222 7.24 7.08 52.22
N THR A 223 8.17 8.02 52.41
CA THR A 223 8.91 8.64 51.30
C THR A 223 9.82 7.65 50.58
N LEU A 224 10.40 6.69 51.33
CA LEU A 224 11.29 5.67 50.79
C LEU A 224 10.51 4.68 49.92
N VAL A 225 9.27 4.32 50.31
CA VAL A 225 8.37 3.46 49.52
C VAL A 225 8.23 3.96 48.09
N VAL A 226 7.87 5.25 47.94
CA VAL A 226 7.63 5.84 46.63
C VAL A 226 8.91 5.91 45.80
N SER A 227 10.04 6.33 46.40
CA SER A 227 11.33 6.39 45.69
C SER A 227 11.83 5.01 45.24
N VAL A 228 11.74 3.99 46.09
CA VAL A 228 12.13 2.61 45.72
C VAL A 228 11.25 2.09 44.59
N PHE A 229 9.96 2.39 44.61
CA PHE A 229 9.06 1.92 43.56
C PHE A 229 9.33 2.60 42.22
N LEU A 230 9.56 3.92 42.22
CA LEU A 230 9.92 4.68 41.02
C LEU A 230 11.26 4.21 40.42
N ILE A 231 12.29 4.01 41.26
CA ILE A 231 13.59 3.50 40.81
C ILE A 231 13.44 2.10 40.21
N THR A 232 12.67 1.22 40.86
CA THR A 232 12.41 -0.13 40.36
C THR A 232 11.69 -0.10 39.01
N PHE A 233 10.68 0.77 38.88
CA PHE A 233 9.97 0.99 37.62
C PHE A 233 10.91 1.43 36.51
N LEU A 234 11.68 2.51 36.72
CA LEU A 234 12.61 3.02 35.70
C LEU A 234 13.67 1.98 35.31
N PHE A 235 14.23 1.27 36.30
CA PHE A 235 15.27 0.26 36.09
C PHE A 235 14.82 -0.90 35.20
N GLN A 236 13.53 -1.24 35.21
CA GLN A 236 13.00 -2.31 34.36
C GLN A 236 12.29 -1.81 33.09
N TYR A 237 11.64 -0.66 33.18
CA TYR A 237 10.85 -0.12 32.08
C TYR A 237 11.74 0.35 30.91
N LEU A 238 12.87 1.00 31.20
CA LEU A 238 13.80 1.47 30.16
C LEU A 238 14.40 0.29 29.34
N PRO A 239 14.89 -0.79 29.96
CA PRO A 239 15.30 -1.99 29.21
C PRO A 239 14.18 -2.63 28.39
N LYS A 240 12.93 -2.65 28.88
CA LYS A 240 11.77 -3.15 28.11
C LYS A 240 11.49 -2.31 26.87
N ILE A 241 11.57 -0.98 26.97
CA ILE A 241 11.44 -0.10 25.80
C ILE A 241 12.52 -0.42 24.78
N TYR A 242 13.77 -0.51 25.21
CA TYR A 242 14.88 -0.87 24.31
C TYR A 242 14.67 -2.24 23.67
N HIS A 243 14.22 -3.24 24.43
CA HIS A 243 13.88 -4.58 23.92
C HIS A 243 12.81 -4.51 22.82
N SER A 244 11.72 -3.77 23.05
CA SER A 244 10.63 -3.59 22.09
C SER A 244 11.12 -2.91 20.79
N ILE A 245 11.88 -1.81 20.91
CA ILE A 245 12.46 -1.10 19.75
C ILE A 245 13.42 -1.99 18.97
N ARG A 246 14.27 -2.77 19.67
CA ARG A 246 15.18 -3.72 19.02
C ARG A 246 14.41 -4.75 18.22
N HIS A 247 13.34 -5.31 18.79
CA HIS A 247 12.52 -6.31 18.11
C HIS A 247 11.78 -5.71 16.90
N LEU A 248 11.24 -4.50 17.03
CA LEU A 248 10.61 -3.77 15.94
C LEU A 248 11.59 -3.56 14.77
N ARG A 249 12.81 -3.09 15.05
CA ARG A 249 13.85 -2.88 14.02
C ARG A 249 14.31 -4.17 13.35
N GLN A 250 14.35 -5.29 14.09
CA GLN A 250 14.74 -6.58 13.53
C GLN A 250 13.67 -7.16 12.59
N ASN A 251 12.40 -6.87 12.85
CA ASN A 251 11.29 -7.38 12.05
C ASN A 251 10.80 -6.40 10.97
N ALA A 252 11.33 -5.18 10.94
CA ALA A 252 11.06 -4.23 9.87
C ALA A 252 11.63 -4.76 8.55
N THR A 253 10.77 -4.90 7.54
CA THR A 253 11.20 -5.26 6.19
C THR A 253 11.96 -4.10 5.55
N LEU A 254 12.74 -4.36 4.48
CA LEU A 254 13.40 -3.31 3.68
C LEU A 254 12.43 -2.22 3.17
N SER A 255 11.13 -2.55 3.08
CA SER A 255 10.06 -1.64 2.67
C SER A 255 9.40 -0.87 3.84
N GLY A 256 9.75 -1.16 5.10
CA GLY A 256 9.13 -0.54 6.28
C GLY A 256 7.75 -1.09 6.67
N TYR A 257 7.15 -1.99 5.89
CA TYR A 257 5.85 -2.61 6.19
C TYR A 257 6.01 -3.86 7.04
N ILE A 258 5.41 -3.86 8.23
CA ILE A 258 5.54 -4.95 9.23
C ILE A 258 4.36 -5.92 9.17
N PHE A 259 3.14 -5.41 8.93
CA PHE A 259 1.91 -6.21 9.01
C PHE A 259 1.25 -6.45 7.65
N GLY A 260 1.87 -6.03 6.54
CA GLY A 260 1.33 -6.18 5.19
C GLY A 260 0.51 -4.97 4.75
N THR A 261 -0.20 -4.31 5.67
CA THR A 261 -0.85 -3.02 5.38
C THR A 261 -0.01 -1.83 5.80
N VAL A 262 -0.18 -0.77 5.04
CA VAL A 262 0.52 0.51 5.17
C VAL A 262 0.13 1.10 6.55
N TRP A 263 -1.17 1.13 6.88
CA TRP A 263 -1.74 1.72 8.12
C TRP A 263 -1.12 1.29 9.46
N TRP A 264 -0.57 0.07 9.56
CA TRP A 264 0.08 -0.38 10.79
C TRP A 264 1.29 0.47 11.22
N GLY A 265 1.95 1.14 10.27
CA GLY A 265 3.02 2.10 10.59
C GLY A 265 2.53 3.27 11.43
N ILE A 266 1.36 3.84 11.10
CA ILE A 266 0.72 4.90 11.89
C ILE A 266 0.30 4.34 13.25
N ALA A 267 -0.40 3.20 13.26
CA ALA A 267 -0.93 2.60 14.48
C ALA A 267 0.18 2.32 15.52
N LEU A 268 1.33 1.79 15.11
CA LEU A 268 2.45 1.53 16.01
C LEU A 268 3.08 2.81 16.58
N ASN A 269 3.19 3.87 15.77
CA ASN A 269 3.65 5.17 16.27
C ASN A 269 2.66 5.78 17.28
N MET A 270 1.34 5.66 17.02
CA MET A 270 0.30 6.09 17.97
C MET A 270 0.36 5.29 19.27
N ILE A 271 0.46 3.96 19.20
CA ILE A 271 0.61 3.10 20.38
C ILE A 271 1.83 3.50 21.21
N ALA A 272 2.98 3.74 20.57
CA ALA A 272 4.18 4.19 21.26
C ALA A 272 3.97 5.53 21.98
N TYR A 273 3.27 6.48 21.34
CA TYR A 273 2.91 7.76 21.94
C TYR A 273 1.99 7.61 23.15
N PHE A 274 0.92 6.82 23.03
CA PHE A 274 0.00 6.53 24.14
C PHE A 274 0.70 5.84 25.31
N VAL A 275 1.60 4.90 25.05
CA VAL A 275 2.40 4.21 26.07
C VAL A 275 3.34 5.20 26.80
N ALA A 276 3.97 6.13 26.08
CA ALA A 276 4.80 7.16 26.68
C ALA A 276 3.99 8.12 27.56
N ALA A 277 2.82 8.56 27.08
CA ALA A 277 1.89 9.39 27.84
C ALA A 277 1.39 8.69 29.10
N HIS A 278 1.04 7.41 29.01
CA HIS A 278 0.65 6.59 30.16
C HIS A 278 1.76 6.50 31.21
N ALA A 279 3.01 6.26 30.79
CA ALA A 279 4.14 6.19 31.70
C ALA A 279 4.43 7.54 32.38
N ALA A 280 4.36 8.66 31.64
CA ALA A 280 4.53 10.00 32.21
C ALA A 280 3.42 10.32 33.22
N GLY A 281 2.17 10.00 32.89
CA GLY A 281 1.03 10.13 33.79
C GLY A 281 1.15 9.30 35.07
N ALA A 282 1.60 8.06 34.96
CA ALA A 282 1.80 7.18 36.10
C ALA A 282 2.89 7.69 37.05
N CYS A 283 4.01 8.17 36.50
CA CYS A 283 5.05 8.85 37.27
C CYS A 283 4.51 10.11 37.96
N TRP A 284 3.73 10.93 37.25
CA TRP A 284 3.09 12.12 37.81
C TRP A 284 2.16 11.79 38.97
N TYR A 285 1.31 10.77 38.83
CA TYR A 285 0.43 10.29 39.91
C TYR A 285 1.23 9.88 41.15
N LEU A 286 2.26 9.06 40.97
CA LEU A 286 3.06 8.54 42.08
C LEU A 286 3.86 9.64 42.78
N LEU A 287 4.40 10.61 42.03
CA LEU A 287 5.03 11.80 42.61
C LEU A 287 4.01 12.70 43.33
N GLY A 288 2.77 12.75 42.87
CA GLY A 288 1.65 13.34 43.59
C GLY A 288 1.40 12.66 44.94
N VAL A 289 1.34 11.32 44.97
CA VAL A 289 1.26 10.54 46.21
C VAL A 289 2.44 10.87 47.14
N GLN A 290 3.66 10.99 46.60
CA GLN A 290 4.84 11.39 47.37
C GLN A 290 4.67 12.79 47.99
N ARG A 291 4.07 13.73 47.26
CA ARG A 291 3.84 15.09 47.73
C ARG A 291 2.77 15.13 48.83
N SER A 292 1.66 14.42 48.66
CA SER A 292 0.63 14.27 49.70
C SER A 292 1.18 13.58 50.96
N ALA A 293 2.00 12.55 50.78
CA ALA A 293 2.69 11.88 51.88
C ALA A 293 3.65 12.81 52.65
N LYS A 294 4.36 13.70 51.93
CA LYS A 294 5.23 14.72 52.54
C LYS A 294 4.42 15.71 53.37
N CYS A 295 3.29 16.20 52.86
CA CYS A 295 2.38 17.08 53.61
C CYS A 295 1.89 16.40 54.90
N LEU A 296 1.39 15.16 54.80
CA LEU A 296 0.91 14.41 55.97
C LEU A 296 2.03 14.16 56.99
N LYS A 297 3.26 13.92 56.53
CA LYS A 297 4.44 13.76 57.39
C LYS A 297 4.77 15.04 58.16
N GLU A 298 4.74 16.20 57.49
CA GLU A 298 4.98 17.51 58.12
C GLU A 298 3.92 17.82 59.19
N GLN A 299 2.64 17.53 58.90
CA GLN A 299 1.55 17.70 59.88
C GLN A 299 1.64 16.71 61.05
N CYS A 300 2.05 15.47 60.79
CA CYS A 300 2.27 14.47 61.84
C CYS A 300 3.40 14.91 62.79
N GLN A 301 4.52 15.42 62.27
CA GLN A 301 5.63 15.91 63.10
C GLN A 301 5.23 17.10 64.00
N SER A 302 4.25 17.90 63.58
CA SER A 302 3.69 19.00 64.37
C SER A 302 2.65 18.54 65.41
N THR A 303 2.07 17.34 65.24
CA THR A 303 1.00 16.82 66.09
C THR A 303 1.56 15.99 67.25
N MET A 304 1.26 16.39 68.49
CA MET A 304 1.67 15.66 69.69
C MET A 304 1.08 14.24 69.70
N GLY A 305 1.93 13.22 69.83
CA GLY A 305 1.53 11.81 69.87
C GLY A 305 1.38 11.13 68.51
N CYS A 306 1.73 11.79 67.40
CA CYS A 306 1.77 11.15 66.08
C CYS A 306 3.09 10.39 65.86
N ASP A 307 3.00 9.08 65.66
CA ASP A 307 4.14 8.25 65.20
C ASP A 307 4.11 8.17 63.66
N LEU A 308 5.27 8.22 63.01
CA LEU A 308 5.39 8.09 61.56
C LEU A 308 4.83 6.76 61.03
N ARG A 309 4.73 5.73 61.89
CA ARG A 309 4.04 4.47 61.57
C ARG A 309 2.54 4.64 61.34
N MET A 310 1.92 5.70 61.89
CA MET A 310 0.49 6.00 61.72
C MET A 310 0.16 6.47 60.31
N LEU A 311 1.13 7.07 59.59
CA LEU A 311 1.00 7.47 58.19
C LEU A 311 0.87 6.28 57.22
N SER A 312 1.13 5.05 57.68
CA SER A 312 0.89 3.81 56.93
C SER A 312 -0.25 3.04 57.58
N CYS A 313 -1.19 2.51 56.79
CA CYS A 313 -2.34 1.81 57.35
C CYS A 313 -1.92 0.54 58.12
N LYS A 314 -2.72 0.13 59.13
CA LYS A 314 -2.44 -1.05 59.98
C LYS A 314 -2.16 -2.29 59.13
N GLU A 315 -2.99 -2.49 58.13
CA GLU A 315 -2.75 -3.44 57.05
C GLU A 315 -2.24 -2.66 55.82
N PRO A 316 -0.98 -2.86 55.40
CA PRO A 316 -0.43 -2.10 54.28
C PRO A 316 -1.05 -2.49 52.92
N VAL A 317 -1.67 -3.68 52.82
CA VAL A 317 -2.40 -4.13 51.64
C VAL A 317 -3.88 -4.24 52.01
N TYR A 318 -4.72 -3.50 51.30
CA TYR A 318 -6.13 -3.34 51.63
C TYR A 318 -7.03 -4.00 50.58
N TYR A 319 -7.98 -4.83 51.03
CA TYR A 319 -8.93 -5.55 50.17
C TYR A 319 -10.39 -5.11 50.33
N GLY A 320 -10.65 -3.99 51.01
CA GLY A 320 -12.01 -3.53 51.28
C GLY A 320 -12.63 -4.08 52.57
N THR A 321 -11.83 -4.67 53.46
CA THR A 321 -12.31 -5.22 54.74
C THR A 321 -12.57 -4.09 55.75
N THR A 322 -13.76 -4.10 56.34
CA THR A 322 -14.19 -3.19 57.42
C THR A 322 -13.63 -3.64 58.78
N GLU A 323 -12.32 -3.86 58.89
CA GLU A 323 -11.73 -4.00 60.22
C GLU A 323 -11.80 -2.63 60.93
N MET A 324 -12.66 -2.54 61.96
CA MET A 324 -12.70 -1.36 62.82
C MET A 324 -11.29 -1.13 63.39
N VAL A 325 -10.71 0.03 63.10
CA VAL A 325 -9.41 0.44 63.65
C VAL A 325 -9.56 0.55 65.17
N LEU A 326 -9.14 -0.49 65.89
CA LEU A 326 -9.22 -0.55 67.36
C LEU A 326 -8.16 0.32 68.06
N ASP A 327 -7.14 0.76 67.32
CA ASP A 327 -6.05 1.56 67.86
C ASP A 327 -6.49 3.02 68.07
N ARG A 328 -6.63 3.42 69.33
CA ARG A 328 -7.05 4.77 69.74
C ARG A 328 -6.16 5.88 69.17
N THR A 329 -4.86 5.62 69.00
CA THR A 329 -3.92 6.65 68.51
C THR A 329 -4.09 6.91 67.01
N ARG A 330 -4.36 5.86 66.23
CA ARG A 330 -4.67 5.96 64.79
C ARG A 330 -6.04 6.60 64.55
N LEU A 331 -7.03 6.33 65.40
CA LEU A 331 -8.32 7.02 65.36
C LEU A 331 -8.17 8.51 65.65
N ALA A 332 -7.34 8.89 66.64
CA ALA A 332 -7.06 10.29 66.94
C ALA A 332 -6.37 11.00 65.76
N TRP A 333 -5.42 10.35 65.08
CA TRP A 333 -4.84 10.88 63.84
C TRP A 333 -5.91 11.03 62.76
N ALA A 334 -6.72 10.00 62.49
CA ALA A 334 -7.78 10.02 61.49
C ALA A 334 -8.84 11.13 61.71
N GLN A 335 -9.03 11.58 62.96
CA GLN A 335 -9.95 12.67 63.31
C GLN A 335 -9.31 14.06 63.29
N ASN A 336 -8.03 14.19 62.92
CA ASN A 336 -7.36 15.49 62.83
C ASN A 336 -7.84 16.28 61.59
N ASN A 337 -8.88 17.08 61.79
CA ASN A 337 -9.49 17.90 60.74
C ASN A 337 -8.55 18.96 60.16
N GLN A 338 -7.57 19.45 60.94
CA GLN A 338 -6.59 20.43 60.46
C GLN A 338 -5.60 19.79 59.47
N ALA A 339 -5.09 18.60 59.78
CA ALA A 339 -4.20 17.88 58.87
C ALA A 339 -4.93 17.48 57.57
N ARG A 340 -6.20 17.05 57.68
CA ARG A 340 -7.04 16.72 56.52
C ARG A 340 -7.25 17.93 55.60
N SER A 341 -7.67 19.06 56.15
CA SER A 341 -8.00 20.25 55.35
C SER A 341 -6.77 20.87 54.68
N ILE A 342 -5.60 20.75 55.31
CA ILE A 342 -4.34 21.24 54.72
C ILE A 342 -3.80 20.31 53.63
N CYS A 343 -3.97 18.99 53.77
CA CYS A 343 -3.29 18.04 52.88
C CYS A 343 -4.19 17.35 51.85
N LEU A 344 -5.49 17.14 52.10
CA LEU A 344 -6.35 16.28 51.27
C LEU A 344 -7.61 16.96 50.72
N ASP A 345 -7.98 18.14 51.22
CA ASP A 345 -9.15 18.88 50.72
C ASP A 345 -8.83 19.68 49.44
N ILE A 346 -9.85 20.28 48.82
CA ILE A 346 -9.70 21.00 47.52
C ILE A 346 -9.07 22.38 47.71
N ASN A 347 -9.39 23.07 48.80
CA ASN A 347 -8.93 24.43 49.12
C ASN A 347 -7.75 24.39 50.10
N THR A 348 -6.70 23.66 49.75
CA THR A 348 -5.49 23.58 50.58
C THR A 348 -4.64 24.84 50.45
N ASN A 349 -4.07 25.31 51.56
CA ASN A 349 -3.01 26.33 51.55
C ASN A 349 -1.61 25.74 51.27
N TYR A 350 -1.51 24.41 51.08
CA TYR A 350 -0.24 23.75 50.80
C TYR A 350 0.19 23.92 49.33
N THR A 351 1.47 24.16 49.10
CA THR A 351 2.04 24.37 47.76
C THR A 351 2.33 23.02 47.07
N TYR A 352 1.30 22.50 46.40
CA TYR A 352 1.36 21.27 45.62
C TYR A 352 1.94 21.42 44.20
N GLY A 353 2.03 22.66 43.70
CA GLY A 353 2.62 22.96 42.39
C GLY A 353 2.00 22.10 41.27
N ALA A 354 2.86 21.46 40.48
CA ALA A 354 2.46 20.64 39.34
C ALA A 354 1.59 19.41 39.69
N TYR A 355 1.48 19.03 40.97
CA TYR A 355 0.70 17.88 41.43
C TYR A 355 -0.64 18.24 42.06
N LYS A 356 -1.07 19.49 42.03
CA LYS A 356 -2.31 19.93 42.69
C LYS A 356 -3.53 19.10 42.29
N TRP A 357 -3.64 18.72 41.02
CA TRP A 357 -4.76 17.89 40.55
C TRP A 357 -4.72 16.46 41.08
N THR A 358 -3.56 15.96 41.52
CA THR A 358 -3.43 14.61 42.08
C THR A 358 -4.09 14.47 43.45
N ILE A 359 -4.28 15.57 44.21
CA ILE A 359 -4.77 15.51 45.60
C ILE A 359 -6.13 14.80 45.68
N GLN A 360 -7.08 15.20 44.83
CA GLN A 360 -8.41 14.60 44.76
C GLN A 360 -8.37 13.15 44.25
N LEU A 361 -7.34 12.82 43.46
CA LEU A 361 -7.22 11.52 42.82
C LEU A 361 -6.59 10.46 43.74
N VAL A 362 -5.63 10.88 44.56
CA VAL A 362 -4.87 10.00 45.47
C VAL A 362 -5.77 9.45 46.58
N SER A 363 -6.78 10.21 47.00
CA SER A 363 -7.78 9.82 48.00
C SER A 363 -9.09 9.26 47.44
N ASN A 364 -9.26 9.27 46.11
CA ASN A 364 -10.46 8.79 45.45
C ASN A 364 -10.66 7.28 45.66
N GLU A 365 -11.90 6.80 45.64
CA GLU A 365 -12.20 5.37 45.71
C GLU A 365 -12.27 4.72 44.32
N SER A 366 -12.60 5.49 43.28
CA SER A 366 -12.76 4.96 41.92
C SER A 366 -11.41 4.62 41.27
N ARG A 367 -11.20 3.33 41.00
CA ARG A 367 -9.98 2.83 40.32
C ARG A 367 -9.85 3.33 38.88
N LEU A 368 -10.98 3.53 38.20
CA LEU A 368 -11.01 3.98 36.82
C LEU A 368 -10.50 5.42 36.69
N GLU A 369 -10.93 6.34 37.56
CA GLU A 369 -10.45 7.73 37.52
C GLU A 369 -8.95 7.79 37.83
N LYS A 370 -8.48 6.98 38.79
CA LYS A 370 -7.05 6.85 39.12
C LYS A 370 -6.18 6.42 37.93
N ILE A 371 -6.75 5.73 36.95
CA ILE A 371 -6.04 5.29 35.73
C ILE A 371 -6.23 6.28 34.59
N LEU A 372 -7.47 6.72 34.33
CA LEU A 372 -7.80 7.55 33.17
C LEU A 372 -7.29 8.99 33.31
N PHE A 373 -7.38 9.59 34.50
CA PHE A 373 -7.02 10.98 34.68
C PHE A 373 -5.50 11.24 34.54
N PRO A 374 -4.61 10.36 35.07
CA PRO A 374 -3.18 10.51 34.81
C PRO A 374 -2.81 10.25 33.34
N ILE A 375 -3.49 9.33 32.65
CA ILE A 375 -3.32 9.15 31.19
C ILE A 375 -3.69 10.44 30.46
N PHE A 376 -4.82 11.04 30.81
CA PHE A 376 -5.27 12.30 30.24
C PHE A 376 -4.25 13.43 30.48
N TRP A 377 -3.75 13.56 31.71
CA TRP A 377 -2.68 14.52 32.03
C TRP A 377 -1.44 14.26 31.18
N GLY A 378 -1.00 13.01 31.09
CA GLY A 378 0.16 12.62 30.29
C GLY A 378 -0.01 12.97 28.81
N LEU A 379 -1.17 12.66 28.22
CA LEU A 379 -1.47 13.01 26.83
C LEU A 379 -1.41 14.52 26.62
N MET A 380 -2.10 15.28 27.47
CA MET A 380 -2.16 16.75 27.41
C MET A 380 -0.78 17.41 27.51
N THR A 381 0.07 16.95 28.44
CA THR A 381 1.40 17.51 28.66
C THR A 381 2.38 17.10 27.55
N LEU A 382 2.36 15.84 27.11
CA LEU A 382 3.23 15.38 26.02
C LEU A 382 2.83 16.01 24.68
N SER A 383 1.56 16.34 24.48
CA SER A 383 1.07 17.05 23.29
C SER A 383 1.31 18.56 23.33
N THR A 384 1.99 19.07 24.37
CA THR A 384 2.23 20.51 24.60
C THR A 384 0.97 21.37 24.76
N PHE A 385 -0.19 20.76 25.03
CA PHE A 385 -1.46 21.46 25.31
C PHE A 385 -1.68 21.75 26.80
N GLY A 386 -0.80 21.24 27.68
CA GLY A 386 -1.00 21.29 29.13
C GLY A 386 -0.69 22.64 29.77
N ASN A 387 -1.62 23.12 30.61
CA ASN A 387 -1.38 24.22 31.54
C ASN A 387 -0.68 23.68 32.79
N LEU A 388 0.62 23.97 32.93
CA LEU A 388 1.41 23.61 34.11
C LEU A 388 1.33 24.74 35.16
N GLU A 389 0.97 24.40 36.39
CA GLU A 389 1.07 25.34 37.51
C GLU A 389 2.56 25.57 37.87
N SER A 390 2.91 26.81 38.19
CA SER A 390 4.28 27.17 38.58
C SER A 390 4.64 26.54 39.93
N THR A 391 5.85 25.98 40.01
CA THR A 391 6.38 25.35 41.21
C THR A 391 7.80 25.84 41.48
N THR A 392 8.18 25.90 42.76
CA THR A 392 9.50 26.35 43.24
C THR A 392 10.39 25.19 43.67
N GLU A 393 9.90 23.95 43.63
CA GLU A 393 10.64 22.76 44.04
C GLU A 393 11.47 22.19 42.86
N TRP A 394 12.79 22.10 43.05
CA TRP A 394 13.72 21.70 41.97
C TRP A 394 13.42 20.34 41.33
N SER A 395 13.00 19.34 42.11
CA SER A 395 12.67 18.01 41.58
C SER A 395 11.46 18.03 40.64
N GLU A 396 10.50 18.90 40.90
CA GLU A 396 9.29 19.06 40.08
C GLU A 396 9.61 19.77 38.77
N VAL A 397 10.44 20.81 38.86
CA VAL A 397 10.94 21.54 37.68
C VAL A 397 11.70 20.60 36.75
N VAL A 398 12.63 19.79 37.28
CA VAL A 398 13.41 18.83 36.48
C VAL A 398 12.50 17.79 35.82
N PHE A 399 11.53 17.22 36.54
CA PHE A 399 10.56 16.27 35.97
C PHE A 399 9.76 16.90 34.82
N ASN A 400 9.22 18.10 35.03
CA ASN A 400 8.45 18.81 34.00
C ASN A 400 9.31 19.15 32.77
N ILE A 401 10.58 19.56 32.94
CA ILE A 401 11.51 19.78 31.82
C ILE A 401 11.69 18.49 31.01
N ILE A 402 11.90 17.35 31.67
CA ILE A 402 12.07 16.05 31.00
C ILE A 402 10.81 15.65 30.24
N VAL A 403 9.63 15.78 30.86
CA VAL A 403 8.35 15.42 30.23
C VAL A 403 8.03 16.33 29.04
N LEU A 404 8.23 17.64 29.16
CA LEU A 404 7.98 18.59 28.08
C LEU A 404 8.95 18.39 26.90
N THR A 405 10.25 18.24 27.19
CA THR A 405 11.27 18.04 26.14
C THR A 405 11.07 16.70 25.42
N SER A 406 10.77 15.62 26.14
CA SER A 406 10.44 14.33 25.54
C SER A 406 9.11 14.37 24.77
N GLY A 407 8.08 15.05 25.27
CA GLY A 407 6.82 15.27 24.58
C GLY A 407 6.99 15.97 23.24
N LEU A 408 7.72 17.09 23.22
CA LEU A 408 8.03 17.82 21.99
C LEU A 408 8.75 16.94 20.95
N LEU A 409 9.74 16.15 21.39
CA LEU A 409 10.45 15.21 20.51
C LEU A 409 9.50 14.12 19.98
N LEU A 410 8.62 13.57 20.82
CA LEU A 410 7.69 12.51 20.41
C LEU A 410 6.63 13.02 19.43
N VAL A 411 6.06 14.21 19.66
CA VAL A 411 5.07 14.81 18.76
C VAL A 411 5.68 15.15 17.41
N THR A 412 6.88 15.74 17.39
CA THR A 412 7.57 16.06 16.14
C THR A 412 7.91 14.81 15.34
N MET A 413 8.35 13.73 16.01
CA MET A 413 8.56 12.43 15.36
C MET A 413 7.25 11.82 14.83
N LEU A 414 6.16 11.89 15.60
CA LEU A 414 4.85 11.38 15.19
C LEU A 414 4.35 12.08 13.92
N ILE A 415 4.35 13.42 13.92
CA ILE A 415 3.96 14.23 12.77
C ILE A 415 4.86 13.93 11.56
N GLY A 416 6.17 13.83 11.77
CA GLY A 416 7.13 13.51 10.72
C GLY A 416 6.86 12.14 10.08
N ASN A 417 6.63 11.11 10.90
CA ASN A 417 6.35 9.76 10.42
C ASN A 417 5.00 9.68 9.69
N ILE A 418 3.95 10.32 10.20
CA ILE A 418 2.63 10.37 9.54
C ILE A 418 2.74 11.10 8.19
N LYS A 419 3.50 12.20 8.11
CA LYS A 419 3.71 12.93 6.85
C LYS A 419 4.41 12.08 5.79
N VAL A 420 5.53 11.44 6.14
CA VAL A 420 6.29 10.58 5.22
C VAL A 420 5.40 9.44 4.72
N PHE A 421 4.62 8.87 5.62
CA PHE A 421 3.68 7.81 5.32
C PHE A 421 2.59 8.25 4.34
N LEU A 422 1.89 9.34 4.66
CA LEU A 422 0.80 9.86 3.83
C LEU A 422 1.32 10.22 2.44
N HIS A 423 2.50 10.84 2.36
CA HIS A 423 3.12 11.13 1.07
C HIS A 423 3.42 9.85 0.27
N ALA A 424 3.88 8.77 0.91
CA ALA A 424 4.16 7.52 0.21
C ALA A 424 2.89 6.93 -0.44
N THR A 425 1.74 6.98 0.25
CA THR A 425 0.46 6.46 -0.28
C THR A 425 -0.16 7.39 -1.31
N THR A 426 -0.17 8.70 -1.06
CA THR A 426 -0.88 9.65 -1.93
C THR A 426 -0.04 10.15 -3.11
N SER A 427 1.27 9.88 -3.14
CA SER A 427 2.17 10.48 -4.15
C SER A 427 1.77 10.18 -5.60
N LYS A 428 1.31 8.96 -5.91
CA LYS A 428 0.91 8.58 -7.28
C LYS A 428 -0.39 9.27 -7.70
N LYS A 429 -1.44 9.22 -6.85
CA LYS A 429 -2.71 9.93 -7.08
C LYS A 429 -2.46 11.43 -7.21
N GLN A 430 -1.67 12.03 -6.32
CA GLN A 430 -1.29 13.44 -6.41
C GLN A 430 -0.50 13.77 -7.68
N ALA A 431 0.43 12.91 -8.11
CA ALA A 431 1.16 13.10 -9.36
C ALA A 431 0.23 13.08 -10.58
N MET A 432 -0.76 12.19 -10.59
CA MET A 432 -1.81 12.11 -11.61
C MET A 432 -2.67 13.38 -11.63
N HIS A 433 -3.22 13.81 -10.49
CA HIS A 433 -4.01 15.05 -10.41
C HIS A 433 -3.20 16.27 -10.86
N LEU A 434 -1.93 16.38 -10.45
CA LEU A 434 -1.05 17.45 -10.90
C LEU A 434 -0.84 17.42 -12.41
N LYS A 435 -0.66 16.23 -13.00
CA LYS A 435 -0.55 16.05 -14.45
C LYS A 435 -1.83 16.48 -15.15
N MET A 436 -3.01 16.04 -14.69
CA MET A 436 -4.30 16.41 -15.27
C MET A 436 -4.51 17.92 -15.24
N ARG A 437 -4.31 18.55 -14.07
CA ARG A 437 -4.43 20.01 -13.91
C ARG A 437 -3.47 20.78 -14.84
N ASN A 438 -2.25 20.29 -15.02
CA ASN A 438 -1.28 20.89 -15.95
C ASN A 438 -1.74 20.78 -17.40
N ILE A 439 -2.32 19.62 -17.79
CA ILE A 439 -2.90 19.42 -19.13
C ILE A 439 -4.08 20.37 -19.33
N GLU A 440 -5.02 20.45 -18.40
CA GLU A 440 -6.17 21.35 -18.50
C GLU A 440 -5.78 22.81 -18.59
N TRP A 441 -4.85 23.24 -17.74
CA TRP A 441 -4.30 24.59 -17.82
C TRP A 441 -3.67 24.85 -19.20
N TRP A 442 -2.90 23.90 -19.72
CA TRP A 442 -2.28 24.00 -21.04
C TRP A 442 -3.35 24.06 -22.15
N MET A 443 -4.41 23.25 -22.06
CA MET A 443 -5.50 23.22 -23.03
C MET A 443 -6.27 24.55 -23.06
N LYS A 444 -6.58 25.09 -21.89
CA LYS A 444 -7.25 26.39 -21.73
C LYS A 444 -6.36 27.52 -22.24
N LYS A 445 -5.06 27.49 -21.94
CA LYS A 445 -4.09 28.49 -22.41
C LYS A 445 -3.94 28.49 -23.93
N ARG A 446 -4.07 27.33 -24.57
CA ARG A 446 -4.01 27.15 -26.04
C ARG A 446 -5.36 27.33 -26.73
N GLN A 447 -6.45 27.55 -25.99
CA GLN A 447 -7.81 27.72 -26.52
C GLN A 447 -8.23 26.54 -27.41
N LEU A 448 -7.98 25.31 -26.95
CA LEU A 448 -8.45 24.12 -27.66
C LEU A 448 -9.98 24.07 -27.68
N PRO A 449 -10.62 23.69 -28.80
CA PRO A 449 -12.06 23.45 -28.84
C PRO A 449 -12.51 22.37 -27.83
N LEU A 450 -13.73 22.50 -27.28
CA LEU A 450 -14.28 21.58 -26.26
C LEU A 450 -14.20 20.11 -26.66
N GLY A 451 -14.48 19.78 -27.93
CA GLY A 451 -14.39 18.41 -28.42
C GLY A 451 -12.98 17.81 -28.35
N TYR A 452 -11.92 18.62 -28.48
CA TYR A 452 -10.55 18.12 -28.26
C TYR A 452 -10.24 17.99 -26.77
N GLN A 453 -10.73 18.90 -25.94
CA GLN A 453 -10.51 18.84 -24.48
C GLN A 453 -11.12 17.56 -23.88
N GLN A 454 -12.38 17.26 -24.23
CA GLN A 454 -13.05 16.03 -23.80
C GLN A 454 -12.32 14.78 -24.28
N ARG A 455 -11.82 14.77 -25.53
CA ARG A 455 -11.04 13.64 -26.05
C ARG A 455 -9.72 13.43 -25.30
N VAL A 456 -9.01 14.50 -24.96
CA VAL A 456 -7.77 14.42 -24.17
C VAL A 456 -8.05 13.93 -22.75
N ARG A 457 -9.10 14.45 -22.09
CA ARG A 457 -9.54 13.98 -20.76
C ARG A 457 -9.86 12.49 -20.76
N ASN A 458 -10.68 12.04 -21.73
CA ASN A 458 -11.03 10.63 -21.87
C ASN A 458 -9.81 9.73 -22.13
N TYR A 459 -8.85 10.21 -22.94
CA TYR A 459 -7.60 9.50 -23.18
C TYR A 459 -6.77 9.34 -21.91
N GLU A 460 -6.56 10.41 -21.15
CA GLU A 460 -5.78 10.35 -19.91
C GLU A 460 -6.47 9.52 -18.83
N ARG A 461 -7.80 9.62 -18.66
CA ARG A 461 -8.58 8.79 -17.73
C ARG A 461 -8.48 7.30 -18.07
N GLN A 462 -8.74 6.92 -19.33
CA GLN A 462 -8.65 5.52 -19.75
C GLN A 462 -7.22 4.97 -19.69
N ARG A 463 -6.22 5.80 -20.02
CA ARG A 463 -4.81 5.43 -19.87
C ARG A 463 -4.45 5.20 -18.41
N TRP A 464 -4.96 6.01 -17.48
CA TRP A 464 -4.77 5.82 -16.05
C TRP A 464 -5.42 4.53 -15.55
N ALA A 465 -6.68 4.28 -15.91
CA ALA A 465 -7.38 3.03 -15.55
C ALA A 465 -6.63 1.78 -16.06
N ALA A 466 -6.10 1.82 -17.29
CA ALA A 466 -5.40 0.68 -17.88
C ALA A 466 -3.99 0.43 -17.28
N MET A 467 -3.27 1.50 -16.90
CA MET A 467 -1.85 1.38 -16.52
C MET A 467 -1.53 1.76 -15.07
N ARG A 468 -2.49 2.30 -14.31
CA ARG A 468 -2.34 2.85 -12.95
C ARG A 468 -1.10 3.72 -12.74
N GLY A 469 -0.80 4.51 -13.77
CA GLY A 469 0.34 5.43 -13.78
C GLY A 469 1.71 4.80 -14.02
N VAL A 470 1.78 3.53 -14.41
CA VAL A 470 3.03 2.86 -14.73
C VAL A 470 3.27 2.91 -16.23
N ASP A 471 4.33 3.59 -16.67
CA ASP A 471 4.79 3.50 -18.05
C ASP A 471 5.78 2.33 -18.18
N GLU A 472 5.37 1.26 -18.87
CA GLU A 472 6.19 0.06 -19.07
C GLU A 472 7.54 0.36 -19.71
N CYS A 473 7.59 1.33 -20.63
CA CYS A 473 8.83 1.72 -21.30
C CYS A 473 9.79 2.45 -20.35
N GLU A 474 9.26 3.31 -19.48
CA GLU A 474 10.04 4.02 -18.46
C GLU A 474 10.60 3.05 -17.41
N MET A 475 9.79 2.06 -17.00
CA MET A 475 10.18 1.07 -15.98
C MET A 475 11.39 0.22 -16.40
N VAL A 476 11.54 -0.05 -17.69
CA VAL A 476 12.66 -0.85 -18.24
C VAL A 476 13.80 -0.01 -18.81
N GLN A 477 13.68 1.32 -18.85
CA GLN A 477 14.64 2.20 -19.54
C GLN A 477 16.05 2.11 -18.94
N ASN A 478 16.15 2.00 -17.62
CA ASN A 478 17.41 1.99 -16.87
C ASN A 478 18.01 0.58 -16.70
N LEU A 479 17.35 -0.46 -17.23
CA LEU A 479 17.85 -1.83 -17.15
C LEU A 479 18.95 -2.09 -18.20
N PRO A 480 19.93 -2.98 -17.91
CA PRO A 480 20.87 -3.44 -18.92
C PRO A 480 20.14 -4.01 -20.15
N GLU A 481 20.69 -3.79 -21.34
CA GLU A 481 20.00 -4.11 -22.60
C GLU A 481 19.54 -5.57 -22.70
N GLY A 482 20.36 -6.52 -22.25
CA GLY A 482 20.00 -7.94 -22.25
C GLY A 482 18.74 -8.21 -21.44
N LEU A 483 18.71 -7.74 -20.18
CA LEU A 483 17.57 -7.91 -19.29
C LEU A 483 16.32 -7.19 -19.81
N ARG A 484 16.48 -6.00 -20.38
CA ARG A 484 15.38 -5.26 -21.01
C ARG A 484 14.77 -6.06 -22.18
N ARG A 485 15.61 -6.69 -23.02
CA ARG A 485 15.15 -7.54 -24.13
C ARG A 485 14.42 -8.77 -23.62
N ASP A 486 14.97 -9.46 -22.61
CA ASP A 486 14.35 -10.65 -22.02
C ASP A 486 12.96 -10.34 -21.44
N ILE A 487 12.83 -9.22 -20.71
CA ILE A 487 11.54 -8.77 -20.15
C ILE A 487 10.55 -8.44 -21.26
N LYS A 488 10.96 -7.63 -22.25
CA LYS A 488 10.10 -7.29 -23.39
C LYS A 488 9.66 -8.53 -24.16
N TYR A 489 10.57 -9.47 -24.39
CA TYR A 489 10.26 -10.74 -25.05
C TYR A 489 9.22 -11.52 -24.23
N HIS A 490 9.39 -11.65 -22.92
CA HIS A 490 8.43 -12.35 -22.06
C HIS A 490 7.04 -11.72 -22.08
N LEU A 491 6.94 -10.38 -22.02
CA LEU A 491 5.66 -9.67 -22.07
C LEU A 491 5.01 -9.74 -23.46
N CYS A 492 5.80 -9.62 -24.52
CA CYS A 492 5.31 -9.47 -25.89
C CYS A 492 5.05 -10.80 -26.60
N LEU A 493 5.75 -11.89 -26.25
CA LEU A 493 5.74 -13.15 -27.01
C LEU A 493 4.35 -13.75 -27.17
N ASP A 494 3.58 -13.84 -26.08
CA ASP A 494 2.24 -14.43 -26.11
C ASP A 494 1.27 -13.58 -26.94
N LEU A 495 1.45 -12.26 -26.93
CA LEU A 495 0.63 -11.30 -27.66
C LEU A 495 0.94 -11.35 -29.16
N VAL A 496 2.22 -11.43 -29.52
CA VAL A 496 2.69 -11.57 -30.90
C VAL A 496 2.28 -12.94 -31.47
N ARG A 497 2.35 -14.03 -30.69
CA ARG A 497 1.92 -15.37 -31.14
C ARG A 497 0.42 -15.51 -31.38
N GLN A 498 -0.42 -14.62 -30.81
CA GLN A 498 -1.85 -14.56 -31.15
C GLN A 498 -2.08 -14.16 -32.62
N VAL A 499 -1.15 -13.39 -33.21
CA VAL A 499 -1.25 -13.00 -34.61
C VAL A 499 -0.71 -14.13 -35.50
N PRO A 500 -1.54 -14.71 -36.38
CA PRO A 500 -1.14 -15.89 -37.18
C PRO A 500 0.02 -15.64 -38.16
N LEU A 501 0.33 -14.37 -38.43
CA LEU A 501 1.51 -13.97 -39.20
C LEU A 501 2.81 -14.42 -38.52
N PHE A 502 2.89 -14.25 -37.20
CA PHE A 502 4.10 -14.46 -36.41
C PHE A 502 4.33 -15.91 -36.00
N GLN A 503 3.28 -16.74 -35.97
CA GLN A 503 3.36 -18.17 -35.64
C GLN A 503 4.30 -18.97 -36.55
N HIS A 504 4.56 -18.47 -37.75
CA HIS A 504 5.37 -19.14 -38.77
C HIS A 504 6.79 -18.55 -38.87
N MET A 505 7.17 -17.63 -37.97
CA MET A 505 8.49 -17.01 -37.92
C MET A 505 9.35 -17.66 -36.84
N ASP A 506 10.67 -17.68 -37.07
CA ASP A 506 11.63 -18.25 -36.12
C ASP A 506 11.76 -17.36 -34.87
N ASP A 507 12.09 -17.96 -33.72
CA ASP A 507 12.14 -17.25 -32.43
C ASP A 507 13.13 -16.06 -32.45
N LEU A 508 14.24 -16.16 -33.20
CA LEU A 508 15.20 -15.05 -33.38
C LEU A 508 14.55 -13.81 -34.03
N VAL A 509 13.64 -14.02 -34.97
CA VAL A 509 12.90 -12.94 -35.65
C VAL A 509 11.88 -12.35 -34.67
N LEU A 510 11.19 -13.22 -33.91
CA LEU A 510 10.22 -12.79 -32.91
C LEU A 510 10.87 -11.96 -31.79
N GLU A 511 12.05 -12.34 -31.32
CA GLU A 511 12.82 -11.58 -30.33
C GLU A 511 13.13 -10.16 -30.84
N ASN A 512 13.56 -10.05 -32.10
CA ASN A 512 13.83 -8.76 -32.74
C ASN A 512 12.58 -7.91 -32.97
N ILE A 513 11.43 -8.54 -33.21
CA ILE A 513 10.14 -7.84 -33.30
C ILE A 513 9.70 -7.36 -31.92
N CYS A 514 9.76 -8.21 -30.90
CA CYS A 514 9.35 -7.89 -29.53
C CYS A 514 10.14 -6.72 -28.92
N ASP A 515 11.43 -6.57 -29.26
CA ASP A 515 12.21 -5.42 -28.78
C ASP A 515 11.75 -4.07 -29.39
N ARG A 516 11.14 -4.09 -30.59
CA ARG A 516 10.79 -2.90 -31.38
C ARG A 516 9.31 -2.53 -31.31
N VAL A 517 8.45 -3.46 -30.92
CA VAL A 517 7.02 -3.24 -30.78
C VAL A 517 6.74 -2.22 -29.66
N LYS A 518 5.79 -1.32 -29.91
CA LYS A 518 5.30 -0.32 -28.96
C LYS A 518 3.86 -0.64 -28.55
N SER A 519 3.58 -0.60 -27.24
CA SER A 519 2.21 -0.69 -26.73
C SER A 519 1.44 0.61 -27.03
N LEU A 520 0.21 0.50 -27.53
CA LEU A 520 -0.65 1.62 -27.91
C LEU A 520 -2.07 1.39 -27.35
N ILE A 521 -2.64 2.44 -26.78
CA ILE A 521 -4.01 2.46 -26.29
C ILE A 521 -4.77 3.55 -27.05
N PHE A 522 -5.92 3.19 -27.61
CA PHE A 522 -6.81 4.13 -28.28
C PHE A 522 -8.18 4.12 -27.61
N THR A 523 -8.71 5.32 -27.35
CA THR A 523 -10.06 5.48 -26.79
C THR A 523 -11.13 5.21 -27.84
N LYS A 524 -12.37 4.98 -27.40
CA LYS A 524 -13.52 4.74 -28.29
C LYS A 524 -13.81 5.95 -29.20
N GLY A 525 -14.07 5.70 -30.47
CA GLY A 525 -14.41 6.71 -31.47
C GLY A 525 -13.21 7.44 -32.08
N GLU A 526 -12.00 7.06 -31.71
CA GLU A 526 -10.76 7.62 -32.26
C GLU A 526 -10.49 7.13 -33.67
N THR A 527 -10.11 8.05 -34.54
CA THR A 527 -9.70 7.73 -35.91
C THR A 527 -8.19 7.53 -35.94
N ILE A 528 -7.76 6.28 -36.01
CA ILE A 528 -6.34 5.90 -36.00
C ILE A 528 -5.65 6.33 -37.30
N GLN A 529 -6.33 6.14 -38.44
CA GLN A 529 -5.80 6.44 -39.76
C GLN A 529 -6.94 6.73 -40.73
N LYS A 530 -6.77 7.64 -41.70
CA LYS A 530 -7.75 7.85 -42.78
C LYS A 530 -7.27 7.25 -44.09
N GLU A 531 -8.22 6.90 -44.94
CA GLU A 531 -7.94 6.43 -46.31
C GLU A 531 -7.11 7.48 -47.06
N GLY A 532 -6.01 7.04 -47.69
CA GLY A 532 -5.05 7.91 -48.39
C GLY A 532 -3.90 8.46 -47.55
N ASP A 533 -3.98 8.42 -46.21
CA ASP A 533 -2.89 8.86 -45.33
C ASP A 533 -1.67 7.94 -45.44
N ALA A 534 -0.46 8.47 -45.26
CA ALA A 534 0.74 7.63 -45.24
C ALA A 534 0.70 6.62 -44.08
N VAL A 535 0.88 5.33 -44.38
CA VAL A 535 0.94 4.27 -43.37
C VAL A 535 2.27 4.37 -42.62
N GLN A 536 2.21 4.76 -41.35
CA GLN A 536 3.42 4.94 -40.52
C GLN A 536 3.78 3.70 -39.70
N ARG A 537 2.82 2.84 -39.41
CA ARG A 537 3.01 1.66 -38.58
C ARG A 537 2.04 0.55 -38.92
N MET A 538 2.48 -0.67 -38.65
CA MET A 538 1.64 -1.87 -38.67
C MET A 538 1.05 -2.06 -37.27
N LEU A 539 -0.26 -2.29 -37.18
CA LEU A 539 -0.99 -2.40 -35.92
C LEU A 539 -1.50 -3.82 -35.71
N PHE A 540 -1.27 -4.38 -34.54
CA PHE A 540 -1.71 -5.71 -34.12
C PHE A 540 -2.73 -5.55 -33.00
N VAL A 541 -3.98 -5.93 -33.24
CA VAL A 541 -5.06 -5.76 -32.28
C VAL A 541 -5.00 -6.87 -31.24
N VAL A 542 -4.89 -6.50 -29.96
CA VAL A 542 -4.88 -7.44 -28.84
C VAL A 542 -6.25 -7.49 -28.18
N ARG A 543 -6.82 -6.31 -27.89
CA ARG A 543 -8.15 -6.17 -27.28
C ARG A 543 -8.95 -5.07 -27.96
N GLY A 544 -10.27 -5.24 -27.93
CA GLY A 544 -11.23 -4.33 -28.55
C GLY A 544 -11.36 -4.54 -30.06
N HIS A 545 -12.16 -3.67 -30.67
CA HIS A 545 -12.54 -3.78 -32.07
C HIS A 545 -12.34 -2.46 -32.84
N LEU A 546 -11.76 -2.59 -34.03
CA LEU A 546 -11.59 -1.49 -34.98
C LEU A 546 -12.55 -1.68 -36.16
N GLN A 547 -13.14 -0.59 -36.60
CA GLN A 547 -13.88 -0.49 -37.84
C GLN A 547 -12.96 0.03 -38.95
N SER A 548 -12.69 -0.80 -39.95
CA SER A 548 -12.01 -0.40 -41.18
C SER A 548 -13.06 -0.09 -42.25
N SER A 549 -12.97 1.10 -42.84
CA SER A 549 -13.92 1.57 -43.83
C SER A 549 -13.27 2.15 -45.08
N GLN A 550 -13.86 1.86 -46.24
CA GLN A 550 -13.36 2.28 -47.55
C GLN A 550 -14.48 2.94 -48.34
N PHE A 551 -14.19 4.05 -49.00
CA PHE A 551 -15.16 4.73 -49.86
C PHE A 551 -15.10 4.20 -51.29
N LEU A 552 -16.19 3.56 -51.75
CA LEU A 552 -16.29 3.13 -53.14
C LEU A 552 -16.71 4.32 -54.02
N ARG A 553 -16.34 4.27 -55.31
CA ARG A 553 -16.62 5.34 -56.30
C ARG A 553 -18.11 5.70 -56.47
N ASP A 554 -19.02 4.83 -56.03
CA ASP A 554 -20.48 5.07 -56.07
C ASP A 554 -21.01 5.73 -54.78
N GLY A 555 -20.14 6.20 -53.88
CA GLY A 555 -20.52 6.77 -52.57
C GLY A 555 -20.88 5.73 -51.50
N VAL A 556 -20.83 4.44 -51.84
CA VAL A 556 -21.11 3.33 -50.92
C VAL A 556 -19.88 3.09 -50.03
N LYS A 557 -20.07 3.11 -48.71
CA LYS A 557 -19.02 2.83 -47.72
C LYS A 557 -18.96 1.31 -47.46
N SER A 558 -17.85 0.68 -47.82
CA SER A 558 -17.56 -0.71 -47.40
C SER A 558 -16.96 -0.68 -46.00
N CYS A 559 -17.40 -1.59 -45.14
CA CYS A 559 -16.99 -1.66 -43.74
C CYS A 559 -16.59 -3.08 -43.37
N CYS A 560 -15.47 -3.24 -42.68
CA CYS A 560 -15.08 -4.49 -42.06
C CYS A 560 -14.62 -4.26 -40.62
N MET A 561 -14.82 -5.27 -39.78
CA MET A 561 -14.43 -5.25 -38.37
C MET A 561 -13.11 -6.00 -38.21
N LEU A 562 -12.14 -5.39 -37.52
CA LEU A 562 -10.88 -6.00 -37.12
C LEU A 562 -10.94 -6.20 -35.60
N GLY A 563 -10.84 -7.45 -35.16
CA GLY A 563 -10.83 -7.80 -33.75
C GLY A 563 -9.46 -8.34 -33.31
N PRO A 564 -9.39 -8.93 -32.11
CA PRO A 564 -8.19 -9.56 -31.59
C PRO A 564 -7.55 -10.56 -32.56
N GLY A 565 -6.23 -10.48 -32.74
CA GLY A 565 -5.46 -11.33 -33.65
C GLY A 565 -5.46 -10.89 -35.12
N ASN A 566 -6.27 -9.88 -35.49
CA ASN A 566 -6.14 -9.20 -36.76
C ASN A 566 -5.06 -8.11 -36.72
N PHE A 567 -4.57 -7.72 -37.90
CA PHE A 567 -3.62 -6.64 -38.04
C PHE A 567 -3.98 -5.71 -39.21
N SER A 568 -3.47 -4.50 -39.17
CA SER A 568 -3.60 -3.47 -40.20
C SER A 568 -2.24 -2.87 -40.54
N GLY A 569 -2.13 -2.17 -41.67
CA GLY A 569 -0.87 -1.60 -42.16
C GLY A 569 -0.01 -2.59 -42.96
N ASP A 570 -0.63 -3.62 -43.53
CA ASP A 570 0.04 -4.65 -44.32
C ASP A 570 0.62 -4.11 -45.64
N GLU A 571 0.21 -2.91 -46.04
CA GLU A 571 0.81 -2.15 -47.13
C GLU A 571 2.33 -1.95 -46.90
N LEU A 572 2.77 -1.85 -45.63
CA LEU A 572 4.19 -1.73 -45.29
C LEU A 572 5.00 -2.98 -45.66
N LEU A 573 4.41 -4.17 -45.57
CA LEU A 573 5.08 -5.40 -46.00
C LEU A 573 5.33 -5.38 -47.51
N SER A 574 4.32 -4.94 -48.28
CA SER A 574 4.44 -4.80 -49.73
C SER A 574 5.47 -3.74 -50.13
N TRP A 575 5.51 -2.62 -49.39
CA TRP A 575 6.46 -1.53 -49.57
C TRP A 575 7.91 -1.97 -49.34
N CYS A 576 8.17 -2.70 -48.24
CA CYS A 576 9.51 -3.19 -47.91
C CYS A 576 10.05 -4.21 -48.94
N LEU A 577 9.15 -5.04 -49.49
CA LEU A 577 9.50 -6.10 -50.44
C LEU A 577 9.60 -5.60 -51.89
N ARG A 578 9.13 -4.39 -52.19
CA ARG A 578 9.11 -3.80 -53.54
C ARG A 578 10.52 -3.60 -54.12
N ARG A 579 10.64 -3.80 -55.43
CA ARG A 579 11.86 -3.54 -56.24
C ARG A 579 11.47 -2.80 -57.53
N PRO A 580 12.17 -1.70 -57.92
CA PRO A 580 13.10 -0.92 -57.11
C PRO A 580 12.41 -0.35 -55.85
N PHE A 581 13.17 -0.15 -54.78
CA PHE A 581 12.64 0.39 -53.53
C PHE A 581 12.28 1.87 -53.68
N VAL A 582 11.17 2.30 -53.07
CA VAL A 582 10.70 3.68 -53.08
C VAL A 582 10.61 4.16 -51.64
N GLU A 583 11.33 5.21 -51.27
CA GLU A 583 11.36 5.68 -49.87
C GLU A 583 10.03 6.23 -49.36
N ARG A 584 9.16 6.68 -50.26
CA ARG A 584 7.83 7.19 -49.91
C ARG A 584 6.94 6.08 -49.34
N LEU A 585 6.38 6.33 -48.15
CA LEU A 585 5.42 5.43 -47.49
C LEU A 585 4.17 5.20 -48.34
N PRO A 586 3.59 3.98 -48.30
CA PRO A 586 2.37 3.67 -49.02
C PRO A 586 1.17 4.42 -48.41
N PRO A 587 0.18 4.82 -49.23
CA PRO A 587 -1.07 5.37 -48.73
C PRO A 587 -1.95 4.27 -48.10
N SER A 588 -2.73 4.65 -47.10
CA SER A 588 -3.69 3.77 -46.41
C SER A 588 -4.79 3.33 -47.36
N SER A 589 -5.08 2.03 -47.37
CA SER A 589 -6.21 1.49 -48.12
C SER A 589 -7.57 1.75 -47.48
N SER A 590 -7.63 2.14 -46.19
CA SER A 590 -8.89 2.33 -45.45
C SER A 590 -8.78 3.34 -44.31
N THR A 591 -9.94 3.82 -43.86
CA THR A 591 -10.09 4.60 -42.64
C THR A 591 -10.35 3.68 -41.46
N LEU A 592 -9.53 3.75 -40.41
CA LEU A 592 -9.60 2.94 -39.20
C LEU A 592 -10.15 3.78 -38.05
N VAL A 593 -11.25 3.33 -37.45
CA VAL A 593 -11.90 3.97 -36.30
C VAL A 593 -12.10 2.95 -35.19
N THR A 594 -11.85 3.32 -33.95
CA THR A 594 -12.10 2.45 -32.78
C THR A 594 -13.58 2.43 -32.42
N LEU A 595 -14.15 1.24 -32.18
CA LEU A 595 -15.52 1.11 -31.68
C LEU A 595 -15.60 1.02 -30.15
N GLU A 596 -14.53 0.52 -29.56
CA GLU A 596 -14.34 0.29 -28.13
C GLU A 596 -12.96 0.81 -27.75
N THR A 597 -12.63 0.83 -26.46
CA THR A 597 -11.24 1.01 -26.03
C THR A 597 -10.40 -0.13 -26.61
N THR A 598 -9.36 0.21 -27.37
CA THR A 598 -8.56 -0.78 -28.09
C THR A 598 -7.11 -0.72 -27.64
N GLU A 599 -6.60 -1.88 -27.24
CA GLU A 599 -5.19 -2.10 -26.95
C GLU A 599 -4.56 -2.78 -28.15
N ALA A 600 -3.51 -2.18 -28.67
CA ALA A 600 -2.83 -2.66 -29.85
C ALA A 600 -1.31 -2.51 -29.72
N PHE A 601 -0.59 -3.36 -30.43
CA PHE A 601 0.85 -3.23 -30.60
C PHE A 601 1.15 -2.58 -31.94
N GLY A 602 2.01 -1.58 -31.94
CA GLY A 602 2.49 -0.90 -33.14
C GLY A 602 3.93 -1.28 -33.47
N LEU A 603 4.19 -1.60 -34.74
CA LEU A 603 5.54 -1.72 -35.30
C LEU A 603 5.71 -0.61 -36.36
N ASP A 604 6.62 0.34 -36.11
CA ASP A 604 6.80 1.49 -37.00
C ASP A 604 7.43 1.07 -38.34
N ALA A 605 7.20 1.85 -39.40
CA ALA A 605 7.62 1.50 -40.77
C ALA A 605 9.13 1.25 -40.90
N GLU A 606 9.96 2.00 -40.15
CA GLU A 606 11.41 1.81 -40.12
C GLU A 606 11.79 0.46 -39.51
N ASP A 607 11.08 0.03 -38.46
CA ASP A 607 11.29 -1.26 -37.81
C ASP A 607 10.82 -2.42 -38.69
N VAL A 608 9.67 -2.26 -39.38
CA VAL A 608 9.20 -3.23 -40.39
C VAL A 608 10.23 -3.37 -41.51
N LYS A 609 10.80 -2.25 -41.99
CA LYS A 609 11.87 -2.25 -42.99
C LYS A 609 13.11 -2.97 -42.49
N TYR A 610 13.54 -2.71 -41.25
CA TYR A 610 14.68 -3.40 -40.65
C TYR A 610 14.44 -4.91 -40.60
N VAL A 611 13.31 -5.36 -40.05
CA VAL A 611 12.99 -6.79 -39.88
C VAL A 611 12.88 -7.49 -41.24
N THR A 612 12.22 -6.87 -42.23
CA THR A 612 12.05 -7.45 -43.58
C THR A 612 13.34 -7.49 -44.40
N GLN A 613 14.26 -6.54 -44.19
CA GLN A 613 15.57 -6.53 -44.85
C GLN A 613 16.56 -7.49 -44.18
N HIS A 614 16.63 -7.48 -42.85
CA HIS A 614 17.58 -8.30 -42.09
C HIS A 614 17.18 -9.79 -42.09
N PHE A 615 15.89 -10.09 -41.97
CA PHE A 615 15.34 -11.46 -41.96
C PHE A 615 14.61 -11.78 -43.26
N ARG A 616 15.21 -11.44 -44.41
CA ARG A 616 14.58 -11.62 -45.72
C ARG A 616 14.14 -13.06 -45.97
N TYR A 617 14.89 -14.05 -45.49
CA TYR A 617 14.57 -15.48 -45.64
C TYR A 617 13.19 -15.85 -45.03
N THR A 618 12.81 -15.23 -43.92
CA THR A 618 11.53 -15.45 -43.24
C THR A 618 10.35 -15.03 -44.12
N PHE A 619 10.49 -13.90 -44.82
CA PHE A 619 9.45 -13.39 -45.73
C PHE A 619 9.42 -14.08 -47.09
N VAL A 620 10.46 -14.87 -47.42
CA VAL A 620 10.47 -15.76 -48.60
C VAL A 620 9.67 -17.04 -48.33
N ASN A 621 9.57 -17.48 -47.07
CA ASN A 621 8.85 -18.68 -46.66
C ASN A 621 7.37 -18.64 -47.10
N GLU A 622 6.94 -19.67 -47.84
CA GLU A 622 5.58 -19.80 -48.33
C GLU A 622 4.52 -19.83 -47.22
N LYS A 623 4.83 -20.38 -46.04
CA LYS A 623 3.88 -20.38 -44.91
C LYS A 623 3.58 -18.97 -44.42
N VAL A 624 4.63 -18.16 -44.25
CA VAL A 624 4.53 -16.76 -43.82
C VAL A 624 3.80 -15.94 -44.89
N LYS A 625 4.16 -16.09 -46.17
CA LYS A 625 3.48 -15.42 -47.29
C LYS A 625 1.99 -15.75 -47.35
N ARG A 626 1.63 -17.03 -47.19
CA ARG A 626 0.22 -17.47 -47.18
C ARG A 626 -0.53 -16.87 -45.99
N SER A 627 0.06 -16.88 -44.80
CA SER A 627 -0.55 -16.29 -43.61
C SER A 627 -0.76 -14.78 -43.77
N ALA A 628 0.27 -14.06 -44.23
CA ALA A 628 0.19 -12.62 -44.51
C ALA A 628 -0.93 -12.29 -45.50
N ARG A 629 -1.02 -13.03 -46.62
CA ARG A 629 -2.09 -12.86 -47.62
C ARG A 629 -3.47 -13.27 -47.09
N TYR A 630 -3.54 -14.32 -46.28
CA TYR A 630 -4.82 -14.80 -45.77
C TYR A 630 -5.42 -13.85 -44.73
N TYR A 631 -4.61 -13.21 -43.89
CA TYR A 631 -5.10 -12.31 -42.83
C TYR A 631 -5.15 -10.83 -43.24
N SER A 632 -4.47 -10.46 -44.33
CA SER A 632 -4.59 -9.12 -44.92
C SER A 632 -6.01 -8.83 -45.41
N PRO A 633 -6.64 -7.74 -44.96
CA PRO A 633 -7.92 -7.27 -45.49
C PRO A 633 -7.86 -6.98 -46.99
N GLY A 634 -6.73 -6.42 -47.46
CA GLY A 634 -6.50 -6.11 -48.87
C GLY A 634 -6.49 -7.37 -49.75
N TRP A 635 -5.74 -8.40 -49.36
CA TRP A 635 -5.66 -9.66 -50.10
C TRP A 635 -6.97 -10.47 -50.05
N ARG A 636 -7.71 -10.45 -48.93
CA ARG A 636 -9.06 -11.04 -48.85
C ARG A 636 -10.02 -10.37 -49.81
N THR A 637 -10.00 -9.05 -49.86
CA THR A 637 -10.83 -8.27 -50.79
C THR A 637 -10.45 -8.58 -52.23
N TRP A 638 -9.16 -8.64 -52.54
CA TRP A 638 -8.67 -9.05 -53.85
C TRP A 638 -9.15 -10.45 -54.25
N ALA A 639 -9.01 -11.43 -53.35
CA ALA A 639 -9.43 -12.80 -53.60
C ALA A 639 -10.94 -12.89 -53.86
N ALA A 640 -11.76 -12.17 -53.07
CA ALA A 640 -13.20 -12.09 -53.28
C ALA A 640 -13.55 -11.51 -54.66
N VAL A 641 -12.92 -10.39 -55.05
CA VAL A 641 -13.12 -9.75 -56.36
C VAL A 641 -12.68 -10.69 -57.50
N ALA A 642 -11.54 -11.37 -57.36
CA ALA A 642 -11.01 -12.30 -58.35
C ALA A 642 -11.93 -13.52 -58.55
N VAL A 643 -12.42 -14.11 -57.46
CA VAL A 643 -13.39 -15.21 -57.49
C VAL A 643 -14.71 -14.75 -58.11
N GLN A 644 -15.21 -13.57 -57.77
CA GLN A 644 -16.41 -12.99 -58.38
C GLN A 644 -16.24 -12.78 -59.89
N LEU A 645 -15.08 -12.28 -60.34
CA LEU A 645 -14.76 -12.15 -61.76
C LEU A 645 -14.75 -13.51 -62.47
N ALA A 646 -14.08 -14.51 -61.88
CA ALA A 646 -13.99 -15.85 -62.44
C ALA A 646 -15.39 -16.49 -62.55
N TRP A 647 -16.21 -16.37 -61.51
CA TRP A 647 -17.58 -16.88 -61.49
C TRP A 647 -18.47 -16.20 -62.55
N ARG A 648 -18.38 -14.87 -62.69
CA ARG A 648 -19.14 -14.14 -63.73
C ARG A 648 -18.72 -14.56 -65.13
N ARG A 649 -17.43 -14.77 -65.38
CA ARG A 649 -16.93 -15.30 -66.67
C ARG A 649 -17.42 -16.72 -66.94
N TYR A 650 -17.42 -17.58 -65.92
CA TYR A 650 -17.95 -18.94 -66.03
C TYR A 650 -19.45 -18.93 -66.36
N LYS A 651 -20.26 -18.15 -65.63
CA LYS A 651 -21.70 -17.99 -65.90
C LYS A 651 -21.96 -17.46 -67.31
N HIS A 652 -21.19 -16.46 -67.76
CA HIS A 652 -21.30 -15.92 -69.12
C HIS A 652 -20.95 -16.95 -70.20
N ARG A 653 -19.93 -17.78 -69.98
CA ARG A 653 -19.59 -18.89 -70.88
C ARG A 653 -20.72 -19.93 -70.94
N LEU A 654 -21.28 -20.30 -69.79
CA LEU A 654 -22.44 -21.21 -69.68
C LEU A 654 -23.66 -20.71 -70.45
N THR A 655 -24.00 -19.43 -70.33
CA THR A 655 -25.11 -18.82 -71.08
C THR A 655 -24.87 -18.77 -72.58
N LEU A 656 -23.60 -18.62 -73.02
CA LEU A 656 -23.25 -18.66 -74.44
C LEU A 656 -23.26 -20.10 -74.99
N THR A 657 -22.87 -21.10 -74.19
CA THR A 657 -22.94 -22.51 -74.59
C THR A 657 -24.38 -23.03 -74.66
N SER A 658 -25.31 -22.50 -73.87
CA SER A 658 -26.75 -22.82 -74.02
C SER A 658 -27.40 -22.17 -75.24
N LEU A 659 -26.72 -21.22 -75.91
CA LEU A 659 -27.19 -20.53 -77.11
C LEU A 659 -26.55 -21.07 -78.42
N SER A 660 -25.80 -22.17 -78.36
CA SER A 660 -25.13 -22.74 -79.53
C SER A 660 -26.09 -23.50 -80.46
N PHE A 661 -26.90 -22.74 -81.21
CA PHE A 661 -27.41 -23.17 -82.53
C PHE A 661 -27.07 -22.18 -83.66
N ILE A 662 -26.35 -21.09 -83.38
CA ILE A 662 -25.88 -20.16 -84.42
C ILE A 662 -24.41 -19.84 -84.17
N ARG A 663 -23.53 -20.25 -85.09
CA ARG A 663 -22.09 -20.00 -85.07
C ARG A 663 -21.81 -18.61 -85.66
N PRO A 664 -21.32 -17.60 -84.90
CA PRO A 664 -20.89 -16.36 -85.51
C PRO A 664 -19.48 -16.52 -86.08
N ARG A 665 -19.32 -16.23 -87.38
CA ARG A 665 -18.02 -16.06 -88.04
C ARG A 665 -17.49 -14.65 -87.75
N ARG A 666 -16.84 -14.45 -86.59
CA ARG A 666 -15.81 -13.42 -86.25
C ARG A 666 -15.68 -13.33 -84.71
N PRO A 667 -14.50 -12.99 -84.16
CA PRO A 667 -14.40 -12.73 -82.74
C PRO A 667 -15.20 -11.45 -82.42
N LEU A 668 -16.32 -11.60 -81.72
CA LEU A 668 -17.07 -10.46 -81.20
C LEU A 668 -16.17 -9.68 -80.24
N SER A 669 -16.07 -8.37 -80.46
CA SER A 669 -15.42 -7.44 -79.55
C SER A 669 -15.92 -7.68 -78.14
N ARG A 670 -14.97 -7.82 -77.22
CA ARG A 670 -15.14 -8.09 -75.79
C ARG A 670 -15.99 -6.99 -75.13
N CYS A 671 -17.31 -7.01 -75.27
CA CYS A 671 -18.21 -6.18 -74.47
C CYS A 671 -18.25 -6.74 -73.06
N ALA A 672 -17.45 -6.15 -72.17
CA ALA A 672 -17.54 -6.42 -70.75
C ALA A 672 -18.82 -5.79 -70.19
N SER A 673 -19.54 -6.52 -69.34
CA SER A 673 -20.62 -5.91 -68.57
C SER A 673 -20.04 -4.81 -67.67
N LEU A 674 -20.80 -3.73 -67.41
CA LEU A 674 -20.37 -2.62 -66.52
C LEU A 674 -19.85 -3.15 -65.16
N GLY A 675 -20.44 -4.24 -64.66
CA GLY A 675 -20.00 -4.91 -63.44
C GLY A 675 -18.67 -5.68 -63.57
N GLU A 676 -18.32 -6.22 -64.74
CA GLU A 676 -17.01 -6.83 -64.99
C GLU A 676 -15.91 -5.78 -65.09
N ASP A 677 -16.18 -4.62 -65.70
CA ASP A 677 -15.21 -3.53 -65.79
C ASP A 677 -14.97 -2.88 -64.43
N LYS A 678 -16.01 -2.71 -63.61
CA LYS A 678 -15.87 -2.29 -62.20
C LYS A 678 -14.96 -3.26 -61.43
N LEU A 679 -15.21 -4.57 -61.52
CA LEU A 679 -14.39 -5.57 -60.83
C LEU A 679 -12.95 -5.65 -61.38
N ARG A 680 -12.75 -5.49 -62.71
CA ARG A 680 -11.41 -5.42 -63.31
C ARG A 680 -10.63 -4.19 -62.82
N LEU A 681 -11.32 -3.06 -62.70
CA LEU A 681 -10.76 -1.85 -62.12
C LEU A 681 -10.43 -2.05 -60.64
N TYR A 682 -11.29 -2.71 -59.85
CA TYR A 682 -10.99 -3.07 -58.46
C TYR A 682 -9.78 -3.98 -58.35
N THR A 683 -9.67 -5.03 -59.20
CA THR A 683 -8.44 -5.81 -59.26
C THR A 683 -7.25 -4.94 -59.65
N ALA A 684 -7.39 -4.02 -60.61
CA ALA A 684 -6.29 -3.14 -61.05
C ALA A 684 -5.80 -2.21 -59.92
N ILE A 685 -6.73 -1.60 -59.18
CA ILE A 685 -6.47 -0.70 -58.04
C ILE A 685 -5.79 -1.48 -56.90
N LEU A 686 -6.29 -2.67 -56.56
CA LEU A 686 -5.67 -3.55 -55.56
C LEU A 686 -4.32 -4.14 -56.04
N THR A 687 -4.07 -4.15 -57.35
CA THR A 687 -2.81 -4.63 -57.95
C THR A 687 -1.84 -3.51 -58.34
N SER A 688 -1.96 -2.31 -57.78
CA SER A 688 -0.93 -1.27 -57.93
C SER A 688 -0.02 -1.31 -56.70
N PRO A 689 1.10 -2.07 -56.67
CA PRO A 689 1.86 -2.65 -57.78
C PRO A 689 1.80 -4.19 -57.79
N LYS A 690 1.52 -4.78 -58.95
CA LYS A 690 1.76 -6.19 -59.24
C LYS A 690 3.26 -6.42 -59.05
N PRO A 691 3.70 -7.32 -58.15
CA PRO A 691 5.05 -7.84 -58.29
C PRO A 691 5.08 -8.54 -59.65
N ASN A 692 6.01 -8.12 -60.51
CA ASN A 692 6.26 -8.84 -61.75
C ASN A 692 6.68 -10.27 -61.35
N PRO A 693 6.02 -11.31 -61.86
CA PRO A 693 6.44 -12.69 -61.60
C PRO A 693 7.84 -12.98 -62.15
N ASP A 694 8.34 -12.17 -63.09
CA ASP A 694 9.62 -12.37 -63.76
C ASP A 694 10.86 -11.92 -62.92
N ASP A 695 10.68 -11.33 -61.73
CA ASP A 695 11.79 -10.91 -60.86
C ASP A 695 12.24 -12.00 -59.85
N PHE A 696 11.66 -13.21 -59.91
CA PHE A 696 12.01 -14.32 -59.00
C PHE A 696 12.84 -15.44 -59.65
N ASP A 697 13.07 -15.40 -60.96
CA ASP A 697 13.74 -16.50 -61.69
C ASP A 697 15.20 -16.22 -62.08
N ASP A 698 15.76 -15.04 -61.77
CA ASP A 698 17.19 -14.77 -61.89
C ASP A 698 17.84 -14.72 -60.50
N TYR A 699 18.13 -15.90 -59.92
CA TYR A 699 19.31 -16.21 -59.08
C TYR A 699 19.37 -17.72 -58.74
#